data_AF-A0A7I8IEA6-F1
#
_entry.id   AF-A0A7I8IEA6-F1
#
_cell.length_a   1.000
_cell.length_b   1.000
_cell.length_c   1.000
_cell.angle_alpha   90.00
_cell.angle_beta   90.00
_cell.angle_gamma   90.00
#
_symmetry.space_group_name_H-M   'P 1'
#
loop_
_entity.id
_entity.type
_entity.pdbx_description
1 polymer ?
#
loop_
_entity_poly.entity_id
_entity_poly.type
_entity_poly.pdbx_seq_one_letter_code
_entity_poly.pdbx_strand_id
1 'polypeptide(L)'
;MHGCKADGDLDDSGFTRPMPLIGLYIASVSLVCAVLMGLDLVEGLRRRRFWFPSRFFSLNAATLTLLGHRHAGRWDQLTKLSGTVLVCTAMGNAMPSLGVKNCAFSDTFALVILVITVIANMVTEMSTGVIYVFWSEHIIVMSIMLVLLAITISSALFVSTTKHCLGKKYDFIRGEIGDDPEISVECLERCVEKYSLMAYASNSQHVLGRSATCAASGAFCFLAALVFVRAVTISLLGESWTTSVVLLSQALSIFIGTAAPVSRYLVSSRNQQMVGRSVVTVEEYWVGRLKAWRDSPLFRGVHQWSWTMNTLIAAQAAVVIFCNLVSLPSVWLVLCVTTLCRMCSSLGRQRRERDLEASEVSGGGRGAASDAKELSRFVLLLEGEDQLAAPIMRSGRWETQNSFKKGRKRRPMGLVDTLREHSSVGFRRVGEFGIISSDEAHQDLPEHNSWALPTVALASIVFLIPGVECGSVRSLLRGVGEGLKYVRLVDKHLDEHGLVNASEAADILWEKVDLFGVEAGEEGELVRGIGPEGVSGYYLQRIGRTIRQRDGKDLEPEGLFRWLCETIADVLGACLTNLPRVVLMECICSGEEEREEGVREAALLLGESRELLRFLEEKVEVDGHRYPHRDVRHRIDAWASRPEPDNHHI
;
A
#
# COMPACT_ATOMS: atom_id res chain seq x y z
N MET A 1 -47.10 43.62 -10.03
CA MET A 1 -47.41 42.26 -10.51
C MET A 1 -46.62 42.05 -11.80
N HIS A 2 -45.47 41.41 -11.73
CA HIS A 2 -44.70 40.98 -12.90
C HIS A 2 -44.90 39.47 -13.03
N GLY A 3 -45.48 39.01 -14.14
CA GLY A 3 -45.72 37.57 -14.35
C GLY A 3 -46.75 37.18 -15.41
N CYS A 4 -47.54 38.09 -15.97
CA CYS A 4 -48.45 37.78 -17.08
C CYS A 4 -47.99 38.50 -18.35
N LYS A 5 -48.00 37.78 -19.48
CA LYS A 5 -47.98 38.41 -20.81
C LYS A 5 -49.32 39.10 -21.08
N ALA A 6 -49.35 40.00 -22.07
CA ALA A 6 -50.54 40.80 -22.42
C ALA A 6 -51.76 39.95 -22.82
N ASP A 7 -51.52 38.68 -23.12
CA ASP A 7 -52.42 37.63 -23.59
C ASP A 7 -53.00 36.79 -22.43
N GLY A 8 -52.65 37.11 -21.17
CA GLY A 8 -53.18 36.43 -19.97
C GLY A 8 -52.48 35.13 -19.61
N ASP A 9 -51.48 34.71 -20.38
CA ASP A 9 -50.66 33.53 -20.09
C ASP A 9 -49.52 33.86 -19.12
N LEU A 10 -49.23 32.94 -18.20
CA LEU A 10 -48.14 33.08 -17.22
C LEU A 10 -46.79 33.06 -17.96
N ASP A 11 -45.92 34.04 -17.71
CA ASP A 11 -44.59 34.08 -18.31
C ASP A 11 -43.64 33.08 -17.61
N ASP A 12 -43.83 31.79 -17.92
CA ASP A 12 -43.07 30.68 -17.35
C ASP A 12 -41.60 30.60 -17.85
N SER A 13 -41.18 31.54 -18.72
CA SER A 13 -39.84 31.57 -19.32
C SER A 13 -38.72 31.82 -18.30
N GLY A 14 -39.03 32.45 -17.16
CA GLY A 14 -38.12 32.63 -16.03
C GLY A 14 -38.03 31.43 -15.07
N PHE A 15 -39.11 30.63 -14.97
CA PHE A 15 -39.23 29.48 -14.08
C PHE A 15 -38.80 28.14 -14.71
N THR A 16 -38.77 28.08 -16.05
CA THR A 16 -38.37 26.88 -16.80
C THR A 16 -36.87 26.76 -17.03
N ARG A 17 -36.07 27.78 -16.68
CA ARG A 17 -34.60 27.66 -16.71
C ARG A 17 -34.13 26.93 -15.46
N PRO A 18 -33.45 25.78 -15.56
CA PRO A 18 -32.78 25.22 -14.40
C PRO A 18 -31.81 26.25 -13.83
N MET A 19 -31.74 26.40 -12.50
CA MET A 19 -30.74 27.28 -11.88
C MET A 19 -29.34 26.85 -12.36
N PRO A 20 -28.62 27.69 -13.13
CA PRO A 20 -27.37 27.29 -13.78
C PRO A 20 -26.29 26.87 -12.77
N LEU A 21 -26.36 27.38 -11.54
CA LEU A 21 -25.49 27.04 -10.43
C LEU A 21 -25.59 25.55 -10.03
N ILE A 22 -26.81 24.99 -9.97
CA ILE A 22 -27.01 23.58 -9.60
C ILE A 22 -26.52 22.67 -10.72
N GLY A 23 -26.79 23.02 -11.98
CA GLY A 23 -26.30 22.28 -13.14
C GLY A 23 -24.76 22.29 -13.21
N LEU A 24 -24.13 23.44 -12.97
CA LEU A 24 -22.68 23.57 -12.92
C LEU A 24 -22.06 22.73 -11.79
N TYR A 25 -22.68 22.71 -10.61
CA TYR A 25 -22.25 21.85 -9.50
C TYR A 25 -22.29 20.38 -9.88
N ILE A 26 -23.42 19.89 -10.42
CA ILE A 26 -23.57 18.49 -10.83
C ILE A 26 -22.52 18.12 -11.88
N ALA A 27 -22.31 18.99 -12.88
CA ALA A 27 -21.29 18.77 -13.91
C ALA A 27 -19.88 18.69 -13.33
N SER A 28 -19.55 19.60 -12.41
CA SER A 28 -18.25 19.63 -11.72
C SER A 28 -18.03 18.37 -10.90
N VAL A 29 -19.04 17.95 -10.13
CA VAL A 29 -18.99 16.72 -9.32
C VAL A 29 -18.83 15.48 -10.23
N SER A 30 -19.50 15.43 -11.38
CA SER A 30 -19.32 14.36 -12.39
C SER A 30 -17.91 14.29 -12.96
N LEU A 31 -17.30 15.44 -13.26
CA LEU A 31 -15.90 15.49 -13.70
C LEU A 31 -14.94 15.03 -12.60
N VAL A 32 -15.16 15.42 -11.34
CA VAL A 32 -14.35 14.95 -10.20
C VAL A 32 -14.44 13.42 -10.08
N CYS A 33 -15.64 12.84 -10.20
CA CYS A 33 -15.79 11.38 -10.22
C CYS A 33 -15.05 10.75 -11.39
N ALA A 34 -15.11 11.34 -12.60
CA ALA A 34 -14.39 10.86 -13.77
C ALA A 34 -12.86 10.85 -13.54
N VAL A 35 -12.31 11.92 -12.96
CA VAL A 35 -10.88 12.03 -12.64
C VAL A 35 -10.48 10.97 -11.61
N LEU A 36 -11.23 10.84 -10.51
CA LEU A 36 -10.92 9.86 -9.46
C LEU A 36 -10.96 8.42 -9.98
N MET A 37 -12.00 8.04 -10.74
CA MET A 37 -12.09 6.72 -11.37
C MET A 37 -10.98 6.51 -12.42
N GLY A 38 -10.61 7.56 -13.16
CA GLY A 38 -9.51 7.53 -14.12
C GLY A 38 -8.14 7.36 -13.46
N LEU A 39 -7.89 7.96 -12.30
CA LEU A 39 -6.65 7.78 -11.55
C LEU A 39 -6.47 6.33 -11.08
N ASP A 40 -7.55 5.71 -10.59
CA ASP A 40 -7.54 4.28 -10.22
C ASP A 40 -7.26 3.39 -11.45
N LEU A 41 -7.81 3.74 -12.62
CA LEU A 41 -7.52 3.06 -13.88
C LEU A 41 -6.05 3.19 -14.29
N VAL A 42 -5.47 4.40 -14.24
CA VAL A 42 -4.06 4.64 -14.58
C VAL A 42 -3.12 3.92 -13.63
N GLU A 43 -3.42 3.93 -12.33
CA GLU A 43 -2.58 3.25 -11.33
C GLU A 43 -2.64 1.72 -11.48
N GLY A 44 -3.82 1.15 -11.75
CA GLY A 44 -3.95 -0.27 -12.04
C GLY A 44 -3.20 -0.69 -13.31
N LEU A 45 -3.24 0.12 -14.37
CA LEU A 45 -2.46 -0.11 -15.60
C LEU A 45 -0.95 -0.02 -15.33
N ARG A 46 -0.51 1.02 -14.59
CA ARG A 46 0.91 1.24 -14.25
C ARG A 46 1.49 0.09 -13.43
N ARG A 47 0.73 -0.43 -12.46
CA ARG A 47 1.14 -1.59 -11.64
C ARG A 47 0.88 -2.95 -12.30
N ARG A 48 0.29 -2.97 -13.51
CA ARG A 48 -0.20 -4.20 -14.17
C ARG A 48 -1.18 -5.01 -13.32
N ARG A 49 -1.91 -4.34 -12.42
CA ARG A 49 -2.99 -4.93 -11.62
C ARG A 49 -4.30 -4.78 -12.38
N PHE A 50 -4.62 -5.78 -13.21
CA PHE A 50 -5.84 -5.78 -14.03
C PHE A 50 -7.15 -5.95 -13.22
N TRP A 51 -7.06 -6.15 -11.91
CA TRP A 51 -8.20 -6.08 -10.99
C TRP A 51 -8.48 -4.65 -10.48
N PHE A 52 -7.65 -3.66 -10.85
CA PHE A 52 -7.77 -2.22 -10.58
C PHE A 52 -8.12 -1.88 -9.12
N PRO A 53 -7.14 -1.65 -8.24
CA PRO A 53 -7.42 -1.21 -6.87
C PRO A 53 -8.13 0.15 -6.88
N SER A 54 -9.13 0.32 -6.02
CA SER A 54 -9.83 1.60 -5.84
C SER A 54 -9.24 2.35 -4.65
N ARG A 55 -8.17 3.09 -4.90
CA ARG A 55 -7.48 3.89 -3.87
C ARG A 55 -8.05 5.31 -3.82
N PHE A 56 -8.33 5.89 -4.98
CA PHE A 56 -8.80 7.27 -5.11
C PHE A 56 -10.33 7.35 -5.06
N PHE A 57 -11.04 6.47 -5.77
CA PHE A 57 -12.50 6.42 -5.79
C PHE A 57 -13.03 5.38 -4.79
N SER A 58 -13.04 5.74 -3.50
CA SER A 58 -13.50 4.87 -2.41
C SER A 58 -14.92 5.22 -1.93
N LEU A 59 -15.69 4.22 -1.47
CA LEU A 59 -16.97 4.47 -0.76
C LEU A 59 -16.66 5.18 0.56
N ASN A 60 -16.99 6.45 0.69
CA ASN A 60 -16.88 7.22 1.93
C ASN A 60 -18.01 8.26 2.00
N ALA A 61 -18.17 8.91 3.15
CA ALA A 61 -19.15 9.96 3.33
C ALA A 61 -19.07 11.06 2.25
N ALA A 62 -17.87 11.43 1.79
CA ALA A 62 -17.67 12.44 0.74
C ALA A 62 -18.20 11.98 -0.63
N THR A 63 -17.87 10.77 -1.07
CA THR A 63 -18.36 10.23 -2.34
C THR A 63 -19.87 9.95 -2.30
N LEU A 64 -20.40 9.50 -1.15
CA LEU A 64 -21.84 9.29 -0.96
C LEU A 64 -22.63 10.60 -0.97
N THR A 65 -22.13 11.66 -0.33
CA THR A 65 -22.77 12.99 -0.37
C THR A 65 -22.70 13.59 -1.78
N LEU A 66 -21.58 13.43 -2.49
CA LEU A 66 -21.44 13.80 -3.90
C LEU A 66 -22.45 13.07 -4.79
N LEU A 67 -22.72 11.77 -4.54
CA LEU A 67 -23.70 10.99 -5.29
C LEU A 67 -25.16 11.36 -4.94
N GLY A 68 -25.45 11.66 -3.67
CA GLY A 68 -26.80 12.03 -3.20
C GLY A 68 -27.31 13.36 -3.74
N HIS A 69 -26.45 14.38 -3.83
CA HIS A 69 -26.87 15.70 -4.29
C HIS A 69 -27.27 15.73 -5.78
N ARG A 70 -26.86 14.74 -6.59
CA ARG A 70 -27.15 14.68 -8.03
C ARG A 70 -28.63 14.44 -8.36
N HIS A 71 -29.44 14.02 -7.38
CA HIS A 71 -30.84 13.64 -7.57
C HIS A 71 -31.85 14.73 -7.15
N ALA A 72 -31.38 15.91 -6.74
CA ALA A 72 -32.25 17.03 -6.37
C ALA A 72 -32.44 18.00 -7.55
N GLY A 73 -33.60 17.99 -8.22
CA GLY A 73 -34.01 19.05 -9.15
C GLY A 73 -34.84 18.62 -10.38
N ARG A 74 -35.48 19.60 -11.03
CA ARG A 74 -36.30 19.43 -12.24
C ARG A 74 -35.43 19.56 -13.48
N TRP A 75 -34.96 18.42 -14.00
CA TRP A 75 -34.04 18.32 -15.15
C TRP A 75 -34.63 17.48 -16.28
N ASP A 76 -34.03 17.61 -17.47
CA ASP A 76 -34.33 16.77 -18.63
C ASP A 76 -34.22 15.27 -18.29
N GLN A 77 -35.13 14.46 -18.85
CA GLN A 77 -35.28 13.03 -18.53
C GLN A 77 -33.97 12.25 -18.82
N LEU A 78 -33.26 12.61 -19.88
CA LEU A 78 -31.99 11.98 -20.24
C LEU A 78 -30.88 12.27 -19.21
N THR A 79 -30.88 13.46 -18.63
CA THR A 79 -29.92 13.85 -17.57
C THR A 79 -30.18 13.09 -16.25
N LYS A 80 -31.44 12.77 -15.96
CA LYS A 80 -31.81 11.91 -14.83
C LYS A 80 -31.36 10.46 -15.05
N LEU A 81 -31.53 9.93 -16.26
CA LEU A 81 -31.06 8.60 -16.63
C LEU A 81 -29.53 8.49 -16.56
N SER A 82 -28.78 9.47 -17.05
CA SER A 82 -27.30 9.48 -16.90
C SER A 82 -26.88 9.58 -15.43
N GLY A 83 -27.60 10.32 -14.60
CA GLY A 83 -27.37 10.39 -13.16
C GLY A 83 -27.47 9.02 -12.46
N THR A 84 -28.51 8.24 -12.76
CA THR A 84 -28.70 6.90 -12.16
C THR A 84 -27.69 5.89 -12.68
N VAL A 85 -27.35 5.92 -13.98
CA VAL A 85 -26.30 5.06 -14.57
C VAL A 85 -24.93 5.38 -13.97
N LEU A 86 -24.66 6.65 -13.68
CA LEU A 86 -23.43 7.07 -13.01
C LEU A 86 -23.34 6.55 -11.57
N VAL A 87 -24.45 6.47 -10.83
CA VAL A 87 -24.49 5.80 -9.51
C VAL A 87 -24.13 4.32 -9.63
N CYS A 88 -24.72 3.60 -10.60
CA CYS A 88 -24.37 2.20 -10.86
C CYS A 88 -22.87 2.04 -11.15
N THR A 89 -22.34 2.92 -12.01
CA THR A 89 -20.91 2.94 -12.38
C THR A 89 -20.02 3.22 -11.17
N ALA A 90 -20.42 4.17 -10.31
CA ALA A 90 -19.71 4.49 -9.09
C ALA A 90 -19.68 3.30 -8.12
N MET A 91 -20.80 2.61 -7.91
CA MET A 91 -20.87 1.41 -7.06
C MET A 91 -19.91 0.32 -7.55
N GLY A 92 -19.84 0.06 -8.86
CA GLY A 92 -18.90 -0.90 -9.42
C GLY A 92 -17.43 -0.50 -9.25
N ASN A 93 -17.10 0.79 -9.37
CA ASN A 93 -15.74 1.28 -9.16
C ASN A 93 -15.29 1.21 -7.71
N ALA A 94 -16.18 1.59 -6.79
CA ALA A 94 -15.90 1.66 -5.39
C ALA A 94 -16.00 0.29 -4.68
N MET A 95 -16.47 -0.74 -5.37
CA MET A 95 -16.60 -2.11 -4.85
C MET A 95 -15.32 -2.66 -4.21
N PRO A 96 -14.11 -2.58 -4.81
CA PRO A 96 -12.89 -3.08 -4.16
C PRO A 96 -12.51 -2.29 -2.90
N SER A 97 -13.00 -1.06 -2.72
CA SER A 97 -12.65 -0.23 -1.56
C SER A 97 -13.19 -0.79 -0.25
N LEU A 98 -14.24 -1.62 -0.33
CA LEU A 98 -14.76 -2.40 0.81
C LEU A 98 -13.69 -3.30 1.42
N GLY A 99 -12.73 -3.78 0.60
CA GLY A 99 -11.63 -4.64 1.04
C GLY A 99 -10.56 -3.93 1.87
N VAL A 100 -10.38 -2.61 1.72
CA VAL A 100 -9.39 -1.86 2.52
C VAL A 100 -9.99 -1.50 3.86
N LYS A 101 -11.14 -0.84 3.90
CA LYS A 101 -11.60 -0.15 5.11
C LYS A 101 -12.08 -1.08 6.20
N ASN A 102 -11.75 -0.74 7.45
CA ASN A 102 -12.39 -1.33 8.64
C ASN A 102 -13.85 -0.86 8.83
N CYS A 103 -14.22 0.29 8.25
CA CYS A 103 -15.57 0.87 8.31
C CYS A 103 -16.52 0.37 7.20
N ALA A 104 -16.19 -0.72 6.51
CA ALA A 104 -16.96 -1.21 5.35
C ALA A 104 -18.47 -1.29 5.62
N PHE A 105 -18.90 -1.68 6.82
CA PHE A 105 -20.33 -1.74 7.20
C PHE A 105 -21.02 -0.37 7.26
N SER A 106 -20.37 0.65 7.84
CA SER A 106 -20.95 1.99 7.98
C SER A 106 -21.13 2.65 6.61
N ASP A 107 -20.09 2.60 5.78
CA ASP A 107 -20.13 3.14 4.42
C ASP A 107 -21.14 2.38 3.54
N THR A 108 -21.27 1.05 3.71
CA THR A 108 -22.30 0.26 3.02
C THR A 108 -23.70 0.63 3.48
N PHE A 109 -23.92 0.85 4.77
CA PHE A 109 -25.23 1.27 5.29
C PHE A 109 -25.65 2.64 4.75
N ALA A 110 -24.72 3.59 4.70
CA ALA A 110 -24.95 4.90 4.09
C ALA A 110 -25.25 4.78 2.57
N LEU A 111 -24.55 3.88 1.86
CA LEU A 111 -24.85 3.55 0.46
C LEU A 111 -26.27 2.97 0.28
N VAL A 112 -26.71 2.09 1.20
CA VAL A 112 -28.08 1.52 1.19
C VAL A 112 -29.12 2.63 1.32
N ILE A 113 -28.98 3.53 2.29
CA ILE A 113 -29.90 4.65 2.47
C ILE A 113 -29.95 5.51 1.21
N LEU A 114 -28.79 5.85 0.66
CA LEU A 114 -28.68 6.66 -0.55
C LEU A 114 -29.41 6.01 -1.74
N VAL A 115 -29.13 4.74 -2.04
CA VAL A 115 -29.71 4.03 -3.19
C VAL A 115 -31.22 3.85 -3.02
N ILE A 116 -31.69 3.49 -1.82
CA ILE A 116 -33.14 3.37 -1.55
C ILE A 116 -33.83 4.71 -1.77
N THR A 117 -33.24 5.81 -1.30
CA THR A 117 -33.79 7.16 -1.47
C THR A 117 -33.86 7.54 -2.95
N VAL A 118 -32.80 7.27 -3.72
CA VAL A 118 -32.77 7.52 -5.17
C VAL A 118 -33.85 6.72 -5.89
N ILE A 119 -34.01 5.43 -5.56
CA ILE A 119 -35.05 4.58 -6.16
C ILE A 119 -36.44 5.09 -5.80
N ALA A 120 -36.70 5.40 -4.53
CA ALA A 120 -38.00 5.91 -4.07
C ALA A 120 -38.37 7.21 -4.81
N ASN A 121 -37.43 8.16 -4.92
CA ASN A 121 -37.63 9.40 -5.66
C ASN A 121 -37.97 9.12 -7.13
N MET A 122 -37.22 8.25 -7.80
CA MET A 122 -37.48 7.88 -9.18
C MET A 122 -38.86 7.24 -9.37
N VAL A 123 -39.26 6.32 -8.47
CA VAL A 123 -40.59 5.69 -8.46
C VAL A 123 -41.70 6.74 -8.34
N THR A 124 -41.55 7.72 -7.45
CA THR A 124 -42.52 8.81 -7.31
C THR A 124 -42.58 9.73 -8.54
N GLU A 125 -41.43 10.02 -9.17
CA GLU A 125 -41.40 10.84 -10.39
C GLU A 125 -41.99 10.13 -11.61
N MET A 126 -41.84 8.80 -11.69
CA MET A 126 -42.49 8.00 -12.73
C MET A 126 -44.00 7.88 -12.49
N SER A 127 -44.45 7.68 -11.25
CA SER A 127 -45.88 7.54 -10.94
C SER A 127 -46.65 8.85 -11.16
N THR A 128 -45.99 9.99 -11.02
CA THR A 128 -46.55 11.32 -11.30
C THR A 128 -46.53 11.70 -12.79
N GLY A 129 -46.01 10.83 -13.67
CA GLY A 129 -45.98 11.06 -15.12
C GLY A 129 -44.92 12.06 -15.59
N VAL A 130 -43.99 12.47 -14.72
CA VAL A 130 -42.91 13.41 -15.06
C VAL A 130 -41.88 12.75 -16.00
N ILE A 131 -41.74 11.42 -15.92
CA ILE A 131 -40.86 10.60 -16.77
C ILE A 131 -41.72 9.70 -17.66
N TYR A 132 -41.85 10.02 -18.95
CA TYR A 132 -42.70 9.26 -19.88
C TYR A 132 -42.00 8.77 -21.16
N VAL A 133 -40.92 9.44 -21.61
CA VAL A 133 -40.27 9.09 -22.89
C VAL A 133 -39.38 7.84 -22.77
N PHE A 134 -38.68 7.67 -21.64
CA PHE A 134 -37.68 6.62 -21.43
C PHE A 134 -38.02 5.66 -20.27
N TRP A 135 -39.30 5.38 -20.05
CA TRP A 135 -39.73 4.63 -18.86
C TRP A 135 -39.15 3.21 -18.79
N SER A 136 -39.00 2.54 -19.94
CA SER A 136 -38.35 1.23 -20.04
C SER A 136 -36.89 1.25 -19.58
N GLU A 137 -36.12 2.23 -20.03
CA GLU A 137 -34.70 2.40 -19.70
C GLU A 137 -34.52 2.72 -18.21
N HIS A 138 -35.38 3.58 -17.64
CA HIS A 138 -35.37 3.89 -16.22
C HIS A 138 -35.68 2.65 -15.35
N ILE A 139 -36.70 1.85 -15.71
CA ILE A 139 -37.02 0.61 -14.99
C ILE A 139 -35.85 -0.37 -15.01
N ILE A 140 -35.21 -0.55 -16.17
CA ILE A 140 -34.05 -1.44 -16.31
C ILE A 140 -32.87 -0.95 -15.45
N VAL A 141 -32.52 0.34 -15.52
CA VAL A 141 -31.38 0.89 -14.75
C VAL A 141 -31.62 0.83 -13.24
N MET A 142 -32.84 1.10 -12.77
CA MET A 142 -33.19 0.94 -11.35
C MET A 142 -33.10 -0.52 -10.89
N SER A 143 -33.55 -1.46 -11.73
CA SER A 143 -33.42 -2.89 -11.44
C SER A 143 -31.95 -3.30 -11.32
N ILE A 144 -31.10 -2.79 -12.22
CA ILE A 144 -29.65 -2.98 -12.16
C ILE A 144 -29.07 -2.37 -10.87
N MET A 145 -29.50 -1.17 -10.49
CA MET A 145 -29.04 -0.49 -9.27
C MET A 145 -29.38 -1.30 -8.01
N LEU A 146 -30.59 -1.87 -7.93
CA LEU A 146 -31.00 -2.73 -6.81
C LEU A 146 -30.16 -4.02 -6.74
N VAL A 147 -29.88 -4.63 -7.88
CA VAL A 147 -29.00 -5.80 -7.97
C VAL A 147 -27.57 -5.45 -7.53
N LEU A 148 -27.01 -4.34 -8.01
CA LEU A 148 -25.71 -3.86 -7.57
C LEU A 148 -25.67 -3.60 -6.06
N LEU A 149 -26.76 -3.06 -5.48
CA LEU A 149 -26.85 -2.85 -4.04
C LEU A 149 -26.80 -4.19 -3.28
N ALA A 150 -27.60 -5.18 -3.68
CA ALA A 150 -27.58 -6.50 -3.08
C ALA A 150 -26.17 -7.14 -3.16
N ILE A 151 -25.48 -6.99 -4.28
CA ILE A 151 -24.10 -7.46 -4.48
C ILE A 151 -23.14 -6.73 -3.53
N THR A 152 -23.25 -5.41 -3.38
CA THR A 152 -22.37 -4.63 -2.47
C THR A 152 -22.56 -5.03 -1.00
N ILE A 153 -23.81 -5.23 -0.55
CA ILE A 153 -24.11 -5.72 0.80
C ILE A 153 -23.51 -7.11 1.02
N SER A 154 -23.69 -8.01 0.05
CA SER A 154 -23.15 -9.37 0.10
C SER A 154 -21.64 -9.38 0.22
N SER A 155 -20.96 -8.51 -0.53
CA SER A 155 -19.50 -8.36 -0.48
C SER A 155 -19.00 -7.75 0.81
N ALA A 156 -19.71 -6.81 1.43
CA ALA A 156 -19.33 -6.28 2.74
C ALA A 156 -19.30 -7.37 3.82
N LEU A 157 -20.30 -8.28 3.82
CA LEU A 157 -20.35 -9.44 4.71
C LEU A 157 -19.20 -10.43 4.44
N PHE A 158 -18.91 -10.67 3.16
CA PHE A 158 -17.82 -11.54 2.71
C PHE A 158 -16.45 -11.01 3.14
N VAL A 159 -16.13 -9.74 2.86
CA VAL A 159 -14.84 -9.12 3.21
C VAL A 159 -14.54 -9.27 4.69
N SER A 160 -15.52 -8.99 5.55
CA SER A 160 -15.34 -9.10 7.00
C SER A 160 -15.00 -10.53 7.46
N THR A 161 -15.51 -11.55 6.78
CA THR A 161 -15.20 -12.96 7.08
C THR A 161 -13.80 -13.33 6.57
N THR A 162 -13.48 -12.87 5.36
CA THR A 162 -12.19 -13.10 4.70
C THR A 162 -11.04 -12.47 5.47
N LYS A 163 -11.17 -11.21 5.92
CA LYS A 163 -10.19 -10.55 6.79
C LYS A 163 -9.87 -11.38 8.03
N HIS A 164 -10.90 -11.88 8.70
CA HIS A 164 -10.75 -12.71 9.90
C HIS A 164 -10.09 -14.07 9.62
N CYS A 165 -10.48 -14.74 8.54
CA CYS A 165 -9.92 -16.04 8.16
C CYS A 165 -8.45 -15.92 7.72
N LEU A 166 -8.15 -14.95 6.85
CA LEU A 166 -6.80 -14.69 6.36
C LEU A 166 -5.89 -14.17 7.48
N GLY A 167 -6.40 -13.35 8.40
CA GLY A 167 -5.69 -12.92 9.61
C GLY A 167 -5.23 -14.11 10.45
N LYS A 168 -6.13 -15.05 10.77
CA LYS A 168 -5.77 -16.26 11.52
C LYS A 168 -4.74 -17.14 10.80
N LYS A 169 -4.91 -17.34 9.49
CA LYS A 169 -3.94 -18.12 8.70
C LYS A 169 -2.57 -17.42 8.64
N TYR A 170 -2.57 -16.09 8.54
CA TYR A 170 -1.35 -15.28 8.56
C TYR A 170 -0.60 -15.45 9.89
N ASP A 171 -1.29 -15.29 11.03
CA ASP A 171 -0.66 -15.42 12.35
C ASP A 171 -0.12 -16.84 12.58
N PHE A 172 -0.84 -17.85 12.09
CA PHE A 172 -0.39 -19.25 12.14
C PHE A 172 0.91 -19.47 11.35
N ILE A 173 0.95 -19.08 10.07
CA ILE A 173 2.14 -19.26 9.22
C ILE A 173 3.30 -18.40 9.73
N ARG A 174 3.02 -17.19 10.20
CA ARG A 174 4.03 -16.32 10.83
C ARG A 174 4.70 -17.01 12.02
N GLY A 175 3.92 -17.67 12.88
CA GLY A 175 4.46 -18.44 14.01
C GLY A 175 5.39 -19.58 13.59
N GLU A 176 5.24 -20.13 12.37
CA GLU A 176 6.14 -21.17 11.83
C GLU A 176 7.47 -20.61 11.30
N ILE A 177 7.54 -19.32 10.93
CA ILE A 177 8.74 -18.70 10.35
C ILE A 177 9.79 -18.37 11.43
N GLY A 178 9.37 -18.22 12.69
CA GLY A 178 10.25 -17.84 13.81
C GLY A 178 10.69 -16.36 13.75
N ASP A 179 11.06 -15.79 14.90
CA ASP A 179 11.43 -14.37 15.02
C ASP A 179 12.92 -14.08 14.76
N ASP A 180 13.80 -15.09 14.81
CA ASP A 180 15.24 -14.95 14.57
C ASP A 180 15.68 -15.76 13.33
N PRO A 181 15.61 -15.18 12.12
CA PRO A 181 16.27 -15.79 10.99
C PRO A 181 17.78 -15.70 11.15
N GLU A 182 18.48 -16.80 10.83
CA GLU A 182 19.91 -16.78 10.54
C GLU A 182 20.18 -15.74 9.44
N ILE A 183 20.98 -14.72 9.77
CA ILE A 183 21.00 -13.42 9.07
C ILE A 183 21.95 -13.44 7.85
N SER A 184 21.76 -14.38 6.93
CA SER A 184 22.40 -14.25 5.61
C SER A 184 21.57 -13.36 4.70
N VAL A 185 22.23 -12.65 3.77
CA VAL A 185 21.50 -11.81 2.79
C VAL A 185 20.54 -12.64 1.96
N GLU A 186 20.90 -13.89 1.64
CA GLU A 186 20.06 -14.82 0.89
C GLU A 186 18.85 -15.30 1.70
N CYS A 187 19.02 -15.54 3.00
CA CYS A 187 17.91 -15.86 3.90
C CYS A 187 16.93 -14.69 3.99
N LEU A 188 17.45 -13.47 4.14
CA LEU A 188 16.65 -12.25 4.22
C LEU A 188 15.86 -12.00 2.92
N GLU A 189 16.49 -12.17 1.75
CA GLU A 189 15.81 -12.11 0.45
C GLU A 189 14.64 -13.11 0.38
N ARG A 190 14.86 -14.35 0.83
CA ARG A 190 13.82 -15.39 0.86
C ARG A 190 12.72 -15.07 1.88
N CYS A 191 13.04 -14.49 3.04
CA CYS A 191 12.07 -14.07 4.04
C CYS A 191 11.18 -12.94 3.53
N VAL A 192 11.77 -11.89 2.94
CA VAL A 192 11.01 -10.78 2.32
C VAL A 192 10.10 -11.33 1.22
N GLU A 193 10.55 -12.31 0.45
CA GLU A 193 9.71 -12.96 -0.57
C GLU A 193 8.53 -13.74 0.04
N LYS A 194 8.76 -14.51 1.10
CA LYS A 194 7.69 -15.21 1.85
C LYS A 194 6.65 -14.23 2.41
N TYR A 195 7.10 -13.18 3.10
CA TYR A 195 6.20 -12.14 3.62
C TYR A 195 5.49 -11.36 2.51
N SER A 196 6.14 -11.14 1.37
CA SER A 196 5.51 -10.50 0.20
C SER A 196 4.34 -11.31 -0.33
N LEU A 197 4.53 -12.63 -0.46
CA LEU A 197 3.47 -13.51 -0.94
C LEU A 197 2.31 -13.58 0.05
N MET A 198 2.61 -13.63 1.35
CA MET A 198 1.57 -13.59 2.38
C MET A 198 0.82 -12.26 2.38
N ALA A 199 1.51 -11.12 2.32
CA ALA A 199 0.90 -9.79 2.27
C ALA A 199 0.03 -9.61 1.01
N TYR A 200 0.54 -10.00 -0.16
CA TYR A 200 -0.18 -9.90 -1.43
C TYR A 200 -1.42 -10.81 -1.45
N ALA A 201 -1.31 -12.05 -0.96
CA ALA A 201 -2.43 -13.00 -0.92
C ALA A 201 -3.47 -12.65 0.15
N SER A 202 -3.04 -12.06 1.28
CA SER A 202 -3.94 -11.64 2.36
C SER A 202 -4.68 -10.34 2.09
N ASN A 203 -4.29 -9.56 1.07
CA ASN A 203 -4.97 -8.31 0.75
C ASN A 203 -6.44 -8.56 0.35
N SER A 204 -7.38 -8.16 1.23
CA SER A 204 -8.81 -8.34 1.01
C SER A 204 -9.35 -7.60 -0.21
N GLN A 205 -8.73 -6.52 -0.66
CA GLN A 205 -9.12 -5.88 -1.94
C GLN A 205 -8.80 -6.78 -3.12
N HIS A 206 -7.65 -7.45 -3.10
CA HIS A 206 -7.27 -8.37 -4.16
C HIS A 206 -8.22 -9.57 -4.20
N VAL A 207 -8.53 -10.12 -3.01
CA VAL A 207 -9.46 -11.23 -2.85
C VAL A 207 -10.88 -10.85 -3.30
N LEU A 208 -11.35 -9.65 -2.95
CA LEU A 208 -12.64 -9.14 -3.44
C LEU A 208 -12.61 -8.85 -4.94
N GLY A 209 -11.51 -8.31 -5.48
CA GLY A 209 -11.35 -7.99 -6.89
C GLY A 209 -11.46 -9.19 -7.82
N ARG A 210 -11.08 -10.39 -7.35
CA ARG A 210 -11.18 -11.66 -8.09
C ARG A 210 -12.42 -12.49 -7.75
N SER A 211 -13.32 -11.96 -6.93
CA SER A 211 -14.57 -12.63 -6.57
C SER A 211 -15.61 -12.57 -7.69
N ALA A 212 -16.61 -13.46 -7.63
CA ALA A 212 -17.74 -13.46 -8.55
C ALA A 212 -18.66 -12.26 -8.38
N THR A 213 -18.80 -11.73 -7.16
CA THR A 213 -19.62 -10.54 -6.87
C THR A 213 -19.03 -9.30 -7.54
N CYS A 214 -17.70 -9.13 -7.49
CA CYS A 214 -17.03 -8.03 -8.18
C CYS A 214 -17.12 -8.19 -9.71
N ALA A 215 -16.97 -9.40 -10.24
CA ALA A 215 -17.15 -9.67 -11.67
C ALA A 215 -18.57 -9.34 -12.17
N ALA A 216 -19.60 -9.85 -11.46
CA ALA A 216 -21.00 -9.58 -11.76
C ALA A 216 -21.30 -8.07 -11.71
N SER A 217 -20.75 -7.34 -10.74
CA SER A 217 -20.90 -5.88 -10.66
C SER A 217 -20.35 -5.17 -11.91
N GLY A 218 -19.24 -5.66 -12.47
CA GLY A 218 -18.68 -5.15 -13.73
C GLY A 218 -19.59 -5.40 -14.94
N ALA A 219 -20.20 -6.59 -15.01
CA ALA A 219 -21.19 -6.91 -16.05
C ALA A 219 -22.42 -5.99 -15.98
N PHE A 220 -22.96 -5.76 -14.78
CA PHE A 220 -24.10 -4.89 -14.57
C PHE A 220 -23.77 -3.42 -14.85
N CYS A 221 -22.56 -2.94 -14.51
CA CYS A 221 -22.10 -1.61 -14.92
C CYS A 221 -22.02 -1.46 -16.43
N PHE A 222 -21.56 -2.49 -17.14
CA PHE A 222 -21.52 -2.51 -18.60
C PHE A 222 -22.93 -2.48 -19.21
N LEU A 223 -23.86 -3.29 -18.69
CA LEU A 223 -25.26 -3.28 -19.12
C LEU A 223 -25.91 -1.90 -18.89
N ALA A 224 -25.68 -1.27 -17.75
CA ALA A 224 -26.21 0.07 -17.48
C ALA A 224 -25.67 1.12 -18.48
N ALA A 225 -24.39 1.04 -18.84
CA ALA A 225 -23.82 1.92 -19.87
C ALA A 225 -24.37 1.64 -21.27
N LEU A 226 -24.66 0.38 -21.63
CA LEU A 226 -25.31 0.06 -22.91
C LEU A 226 -26.72 0.63 -23.00
N VAL A 227 -27.49 0.55 -21.90
CA VAL A 227 -28.83 1.18 -21.81
C VAL A 227 -28.72 2.69 -21.99
N PHE A 228 -27.72 3.33 -21.37
CA PHE A 228 -27.46 4.75 -21.55
C PHE A 228 -27.10 5.12 -22.99
N VAL A 229 -26.18 4.39 -23.63
CA VAL A 229 -25.79 4.62 -25.03
C VAL A 229 -27.00 4.51 -25.95
N ARG A 230 -27.86 3.50 -25.75
CA ARG A 230 -29.10 3.35 -26.50
C ARG A 230 -30.01 4.57 -26.34
N ALA A 231 -30.25 5.03 -25.11
CA ALA A 231 -31.08 6.20 -24.85
C ALA A 231 -30.53 7.47 -25.52
N VAL A 232 -29.20 7.68 -25.46
CA VAL A 232 -28.53 8.79 -26.14
C VAL A 232 -28.69 8.68 -27.66
N THR A 233 -28.50 7.50 -28.26
CA THR A 233 -28.66 7.34 -29.72
C THR A 233 -30.07 7.64 -30.20
N ILE A 234 -31.10 7.24 -29.45
CA ILE A 234 -32.51 7.56 -29.76
C ILE A 234 -32.74 9.07 -29.66
N SER A 235 -32.17 9.73 -28.66
CA SER A 235 -32.27 11.19 -28.49
C SER A 235 -31.56 11.97 -29.62
N LEU A 236 -30.42 11.48 -30.11
CA LEU A 236 -29.65 12.14 -31.18
C LEU A 236 -30.33 12.04 -32.55
N LEU A 237 -31.07 10.95 -32.80
CA LEU A 237 -31.83 10.73 -34.04
C LEU A 237 -33.11 11.60 -34.12
N GLY A 238 -33.54 12.22 -33.02
CA GLY A 238 -34.77 13.02 -32.92
C GLY A 238 -34.61 14.54 -33.10
N GLU A 239 -33.49 15.02 -33.66
CA GLU A 239 -33.20 16.44 -34.00
C GLU A 239 -33.33 17.50 -32.86
N SER A 240 -33.28 17.10 -31.58
CA SER A 240 -33.20 18.06 -30.46
C SER A 240 -31.75 18.22 -29.98
N TRP A 241 -31.05 19.25 -30.46
CA TRP A 241 -29.67 19.53 -30.04
C TRP A 241 -29.56 20.82 -29.23
N THR A 242 -29.70 20.66 -27.92
CA THR A 242 -28.97 21.47 -26.92
C THR A 242 -28.43 20.52 -25.87
N THR A 243 -27.22 20.01 -26.08
CA THR A 243 -26.57 19.10 -25.13
C THR A 243 -26.23 19.88 -23.85
N SER A 244 -26.90 19.56 -22.75
CA SER A 244 -26.56 20.14 -21.45
C SER A 244 -25.12 19.77 -21.08
N VAL A 245 -24.32 20.73 -20.62
CA VAL A 245 -22.95 20.49 -20.11
C VAL A 245 -22.93 19.37 -19.06
N VAL A 246 -24.00 19.27 -18.27
CA VAL A 246 -24.26 18.20 -17.30
C VAL A 246 -24.25 16.82 -17.96
N LEU A 247 -25.02 16.63 -19.05
CA LEU A 247 -25.11 15.36 -19.74
C LEU A 247 -23.77 14.92 -20.33
N LEU A 248 -23.01 15.87 -20.93
CA LEU A 248 -21.69 15.58 -21.48
C LEU A 248 -20.70 15.14 -20.39
N SER A 249 -20.69 15.84 -19.25
CA SER A 249 -19.82 15.50 -18.11
C SER A 249 -20.15 14.13 -17.51
N GLN A 250 -21.44 13.80 -17.40
CA GLN A 250 -21.90 12.50 -16.90
C GLN A 250 -21.57 11.37 -17.88
N ALA A 251 -21.78 11.59 -19.18
CA ALA A 251 -21.41 10.62 -20.21
C ALA A 251 -19.91 10.30 -20.16
N LEU A 252 -19.05 11.32 -20.11
CA LEU A 252 -17.60 11.14 -19.97
C LEU A 252 -17.25 10.33 -18.71
N SER A 253 -17.88 10.65 -17.58
CA SER A 253 -17.68 9.92 -16.33
C SER A 253 -18.14 8.46 -16.40
N ILE A 254 -19.21 8.15 -17.12
CA ILE A 254 -19.70 6.78 -17.33
C ILE A 254 -18.71 5.99 -18.20
N PHE A 255 -18.21 6.57 -19.30
CA PHE A 255 -17.25 5.91 -20.18
C PHE A 255 -15.92 5.61 -19.46
N ILE A 256 -15.35 6.59 -18.75
CA ILE A 256 -14.12 6.39 -17.98
C ILE A 256 -14.36 5.40 -16.84
N GLY A 257 -15.47 5.56 -16.12
CA GLY A 257 -15.81 4.73 -14.97
C GLY A 257 -16.11 3.28 -15.33
N THR A 258 -16.68 2.97 -16.49
CA THR A 258 -16.99 1.57 -16.84
C THR A 258 -15.76 0.74 -17.23
N ALA A 259 -14.64 1.38 -17.59
CA ALA A 259 -13.43 0.68 -18.03
C ALA A 259 -12.85 -0.27 -16.96
N ALA A 260 -12.76 0.18 -15.70
CA ALA A 260 -12.21 -0.64 -14.62
C ALA A 260 -13.12 -1.83 -14.23
N PRO A 261 -14.43 -1.66 -13.96
CA PRO A 261 -15.34 -2.78 -13.70
C PRO A 261 -15.41 -3.80 -14.84
N VAL A 262 -15.43 -3.34 -16.11
CA VAL A 262 -15.39 -4.25 -17.28
C VAL A 262 -14.09 -5.04 -17.31
N SER A 263 -12.95 -4.40 -17.06
CA SER A 263 -11.67 -5.11 -17.04
C SER A 263 -11.60 -6.18 -15.94
N ARG A 264 -12.15 -5.88 -14.75
CA ARG A 264 -12.29 -6.87 -13.66
C ARG A 264 -13.16 -8.05 -14.06
N TYR A 265 -14.28 -7.78 -14.72
CA TYR A 265 -15.18 -8.81 -15.25
C TYR A 265 -14.46 -9.75 -16.22
N LEU A 266 -13.67 -9.23 -17.16
CA LEU A 266 -12.90 -10.03 -18.12
C LEU A 266 -11.81 -10.89 -17.43
N VAL A 267 -11.08 -10.32 -16.46
CA VAL A 267 -9.99 -11.02 -15.74
C VAL A 267 -10.54 -12.11 -14.83
N SER A 268 -11.60 -11.81 -14.08
CA SER A 268 -12.22 -12.75 -13.15
C SER A 268 -12.84 -13.93 -13.90
N SER A 269 -13.53 -13.67 -15.02
CA SER A 269 -14.08 -14.72 -15.88
C SER A 269 -13.01 -15.69 -16.39
N ARG A 270 -11.84 -15.17 -16.81
CA ARG A 270 -10.70 -16.01 -17.22
C ARG A 270 -10.18 -16.88 -16.07
N ASN A 271 -10.12 -16.34 -14.87
CA ASN A 271 -9.66 -17.06 -13.69
C ASN A 271 -10.65 -18.15 -13.26
N GLN A 272 -11.95 -17.89 -13.32
CA GLN A 272 -12.99 -18.89 -13.04
C GLN A 272 -12.95 -20.07 -14.02
N GLN A 273 -12.64 -19.82 -15.29
CA GLN A 273 -12.45 -20.88 -16.29
C GLN A 273 -11.28 -21.82 -15.94
N MET A 274 -10.21 -21.29 -15.34
CA MET A 274 -9.09 -22.12 -14.88
C MET A 274 -9.54 -23.01 -13.72
N VAL A 275 -10.17 -22.42 -12.70
CA VAL A 275 -10.50 -23.10 -11.43
C VAL A 275 -11.51 -24.24 -11.57
N GLY A 276 -12.33 -24.28 -12.64
CA GLY A 276 -13.29 -25.38 -12.86
C GLY A 276 -14.31 -25.51 -11.73
N ARG A 277 -14.66 -24.38 -11.09
CA ARG A 277 -15.44 -24.34 -9.86
C ARG A 277 -16.89 -24.75 -10.11
N SER A 278 -17.47 -25.58 -9.23
CA SER A 278 -18.90 -25.86 -9.25
C SER A 278 -19.69 -24.59 -8.97
N VAL A 279 -20.44 -24.12 -9.96
CA VAL A 279 -21.23 -22.86 -9.94
C VAL A 279 -22.18 -22.76 -8.74
N VAL A 280 -22.61 -23.91 -8.22
CA VAL A 280 -23.68 -24.05 -7.21
C VAL A 280 -23.15 -24.21 -5.78
N THR A 281 -21.87 -24.48 -5.59
CA THR A 281 -21.30 -24.63 -4.23
C THR A 281 -21.00 -23.27 -3.64
N VAL A 282 -21.64 -22.93 -2.53
CA VAL A 282 -21.33 -21.72 -1.75
C VAL A 282 -20.36 -22.11 -0.65
N GLU A 283 -19.15 -21.58 -0.72
CA GLU A 283 -18.12 -21.88 0.27
C GLU A 283 -18.46 -21.26 1.63
N GLU A 284 -17.96 -21.87 2.70
CA GLU A 284 -18.34 -21.49 4.07
C GLU A 284 -17.98 -20.03 4.40
N TYR A 285 -16.88 -19.52 3.83
CA TYR A 285 -16.43 -18.16 4.06
C TYR A 285 -17.41 -17.08 3.57
N TRP A 286 -18.32 -17.37 2.62
CA TRP A 286 -19.33 -16.42 2.14
C TRP A 286 -20.44 -16.16 3.14
N VAL A 287 -20.70 -17.15 3.99
CA VAL A 287 -21.83 -17.19 4.94
C VAL A 287 -21.33 -17.17 6.39
N GLY A 288 -20.03 -17.32 6.61
CA GLY A 288 -19.40 -17.49 7.93
C GLY A 288 -19.78 -16.41 8.94
N ARG A 289 -19.81 -15.13 8.56
CA ARG A 289 -20.26 -14.05 9.45
C ARG A 289 -21.71 -14.21 9.90
N LEU A 290 -22.61 -14.57 8.99
CA LEU A 290 -24.03 -14.78 9.29
C LEU A 290 -24.24 -16.02 10.17
N LYS A 291 -23.46 -17.09 9.94
CA LYS A 291 -23.42 -18.26 10.85
C LYS A 291 -22.97 -17.83 12.25
N ALA A 292 -21.88 -17.06 12.36
CA ALA A 292 -21.39 -16.58 13.64
C ALA A 292 -22.41 -15.70 14.40
N TRP A 293 -23.19 -14.87 13.69
CA TRP A 293 -24.28 -14.09 14.30
C TRP A 293 -25.47 -14.95 14.73
N ARG A 294 -25.82 -15.96 13.92
CA ARG A 294 -26.86 -16.94 14.27
C ARG A 294 -26.51 -17.68 15.57
N ASP A 295 -25.25 -18.09 15.71
CA ASP A 295 -24.76 -18.89 16.84
C ASP A 295 -24.32 -18.02 18.04
N SER A 296 -24.51 -16.70 17.96
CA SER A 296 -24.12 -15.75 19.00
C SER A 296 -24.84 -16.01 20.32
N PRO A 297 -24.12 -16.01 21.46
CA PRO A 297 -24.72 -16.26 22.77
C PRO A 297 -25.77 -15.21 23.18
N LEU A 298 -25.73 -14.01 22.58
CA LEU A 298 -26.61 -12.89 22.89
C LEU A 298 -28.08 -13.11 22.48
N PHE A 299 -28.35 -14.04 21.54
CA PHE A 299 -29.70 -14.26 20.99
C PHE A 299 -30.19 -15.70 21.13
N ARG A 300 -29.52 -16.52 21.97
CA ARG A 300 -29.95 -17.89 22.26
C ARG A 300 -31.35 -17.91 22.89
N GLY A 301 -32.31 -18.50 22.19
CA GLY A 301 -33.70 -18.68 22.65
C GLY A 301 -34.74 -17.85 21.88
N VAL A 302 -34.34 -16.90 21.04
CA VAL A 302 -35.28 -16.15 20.20
C VAL A 302 -35.51 -16.92 18.89
N HIS A 303 -36.62 -17.68 18.81
CA HIS A 303 -36.98 -18.45 17.61
C HIS A 303 -36.99 -17.59 16.33
N GLN A 304 -37.44 -16.33 16.44
CA GLN A 304 -37.45 -15.35 15.34
C GLN A 304 -36.04 -15.00 14.84
N TRP A 305 -35.03 -14.97 15.70
CA TRP A 305 -33.64 -14.67 15.33
C TRP A 305 -33.02 -15.80 14.50
N SER A 306 -33.26 -17.05 14.90
CA SER A 306 -32.80 -18.22 14.13
C SER A 306 -33.41 -18.24 12.73
N TRP A 307 -34.72 -17.97 12.61
CA TRP A 307 -35.41 -17.92 11.32
C TRP A 307 -34.92 -16.75 10.42
N THR A 308 -34.76 -15.56 10.98
CA THR A 308 -34.24 -14.38 10.24
C THR A 308 -32.79 -14.59 9.77
N MET A 309 -31.93 -15.19 10.59
CA MET A 309 -30.56 -15.50 10.17
C MET A 309 -30.52 -16.58 9.09
N ASN A 310 -31.35 -17.61 9.18
CA ASN A 310 -31.43 -18.66 8.15
C ASN A 310 -31.93 -18.11 6.81
N THR A 311 -32.89 -17.18 6.82
CA THR A 311 -33.35 -16.50 5.59
C THR A 311 -32.28 -15.58 5.00
N LEU A 312 -31.54 -14.82 5.83
CA LEU A 312 -30.40 -14.02 5.36
C LEU A 312 -29.26 -14.88 4.79
N ILE A 313 -29.00 -16.04 5.39
CA ILE A 313 -28.03 -17.01 4.89
C ILE A 313 -28.43 -17.56 3.53
N ALA A 314 -29.71 -17.94 3.37
CA ALA A 314 -30.25 -18.39 2.10
C ALA A 314 -30.19 -17.27 1.04
N ALA A 315 -30.51 -16.03 1.41
CA ALA A 315 -30.41 -14.86 0.53
C ALA A 315 -28.97 -14.58 0.10
N GLN A 316 -28.02 -14.62 1.03
CA GLN A 316 -26.58 -14.45 0.76
C GLN A 316 -26.07 -15.54 -0.20
N ALA A 317 -26.44 -16.80 0.05
CA ALA A 317 -26.11 -17.92 -0.84
C ALA A 317 -26.72 -17.73 -2.24
N ALA A 318 -27.98 -17.31 -2.32
CA ALA A 318 -28.66 -17.05 -3.59
C ALA A 318 -27.99 -15.92 -4.39
N VAL A 319 -27.57 -14.83 -3.73
CA VAL A 319 -26.83 -13.73 -4.38
C VAL A 319 -25.49 -14.23 -4.94
N VAL A 320 -24.75 -15.04 -4.19
CA VAL A 320 -23.46 -15.59 -4.64
C VAL A 320 -23.66 -16.53 -5.84
N ILE A 321 -24.64 -17.43 -5.78
CA ILE A 321 -24.99 -18.33 -6.89
C ILE A 321 -25.40 -17.51 -8.12
N PHE A 322 -26.22 -16.47 -7.94
CA PHE A 322 -26.62 -15.57 -9.02
C PHE A 322 -25.41 -14.85 -9.64
N CYS A 323 -24.49 -14.34 -8.83
CA CYS A 323 -23.26 -13.71 -9.32
C CYS A 323 -22.37 -14.69 -10.10
N ASN A 324 -22.28 -15.93 -9.64
CA ASN A 324 -21.58 -17.00 -10.36
C ASN A 324 -22.24 -17.26 -11.72
N LEU A 325 -23.58 -17.37 -11.77
CA LEU A 325 -24.33 -17.59 -13.01
C LEU A 325 -24.15 -16.43 -14.00
N VAL A 326 -24.22 -15.17 -13.54
CA VAL A 326 -24.01 -13.97 -14.38
C VAL A 326 -22.57 -13.90 -14.92
N SER A 327 -21.62 -14.52 -14.22
CA SER A 327 -20.22 -14.63 -14.65
C SER A 327 -19.97 -15.81 -15.61
N LEU A 328 -20.99 -16.58 -16.02
CA LEU A 328 -20.85 -17.66 -17.01
C LEU A 328 -21.00 -17.20 -18.47
N PRO A 329 -21.99 -16.36 -18.86
CA PRO A 329 -22.11 -15.83 -20.22
C PRO A 329 -20.85 -15.07 -20.67
N SER A 330 -20.13 -14.50 -19.71
CA SER A 330 -18.84 -13.83 -19.91
C SER A 330 -17.76 -14.79 -20.40
N VAL A 331 -17.80 -16.07 -20.00
CA VAL A 331 -16.86 -17.10 -20.45
C VAL A 331 -17.01 -17.31 -21.95
N TRP A 332 -18.24 -17.28 -22.47
CA TRP A 332 -18.51 -17.42 -23.90
C TRP A 332 -18.07 -16.17 -24.68
N LEU A 333 -18.35 -14.97 -24.16
CA LEU A 333 -17.99 -13.71 -24.80
C LEU A 333 -16.46 -13.46 -24.79
N VAL A 334 -15.77 -13.78 -23.68
CA VAL A 334 -14.30 -13.75 -23.58
C VAL A 334 -13.66 -14.85 -24.41
N LEU A 335 -14.24 -16.05 -24.48
CA LEU A 335 -13.78 -17.11 -25.39
C LEU A 335 -13.90 -16.65 -26.85
N CYS A 336 -15.02 -16.04 -27.25
CA CYS A 336 -15.19 -15.46 -28.59
C CYS A 336 -14.22 -14.31 -28.88
N VAL A 337 -14.05 -13.37 -27.95
CA VAL A 337 -13.12 -12.24 -28.15
C VAL A 337 -11.66 -12.72 -28.13
N THR A 338 -11.30 -13.68 -27.29
CA THR A 338 -9.94 -14.23 -27.26
C THR A 338 -9.65 -15.15 -28.44
N THR A 339 -10.63 -15.87 -29.00
CA THR A 339 -10.44 -16.59 -30.27
C THR A 339 -10.31 -15.62 -31.45
N LEU A 340 -11.14 -14.57 -31.50
CA LEU A 340 -11.02 -13.49 -32.50
C LEU A 340 -9.68 -12.74 -32.38
N CYS A 341 -9.23 -12.42 -31.16
CA CYS A 341 -7.92 -11.81 -30.92
C CYS A 341 -6.76 -12.78 -31.14
N ARG A 342 -6.90 -14.09 -30.90
CA ARG A 342 -5.90 -15.12 -31.27
C ARG A 342 -5.82 -15.27 -32.79
N MET A 343 -6.93 -15.16 -33.51
CA MET A 343 -6.95 -15.10 -34.98
C MET A 343 -6.28 -13.81 -35.51
N CYS A 344 -6.49 -12.67 -34.86
CA CYS A 344 -5.83 -11.41 -35.26
C CYS A 344 -4.34 -11.37 -34.87
N SER A 345 -3.97 -11.99 -33.75
CA SER A 345 -2.59 -12.02 -33.27
C SER A 345 -1.77 -13.17 -33.84
N SER A 346 -2.37 -14.26 -34.32
CA SER A 346 -1.66 -15.33 -35.05
C SER A 346 -1.01 -14.80 -36.33
N LEU A 347 -1.66 -13.84 -37.00
CA LEU A 347 -1.10 -13.08 -38.12
C LEU A 347 0.15 -12.26 -37.76
N GLY A 348 0.29 -11.81 -36.51
CA GLY A 348 1.48 -11.10 -36.01
C GLY A 348 2.54 -12.00 -35.34
N ARG A 349 2.13 -13.17 -34.83
CA ARG A 349 2.95 -14.06 -33.99
C ARG A 349 3.82 -15.03 -34.77
N GLN A 350 3.41 -15.41 -36.00
CA GLN A 350 4.23 -16.23 -36.92
C GLN A 350 5.55 -15.57 -37.34
N ARG A 351 5.69 -14.24 -37.14
CA ARG A 351 6.92 -13.49 -37.38
C ARG A 351 7.87 -13.45 -36.17
N ARG A 352 7.38 -13.70 -34.95
CA ARG A 352 8.16 -13.55 -33.69
C ARG A 352 8.66 -14.88 -33.12
N GLU A 353 7.98 -16.00 -33.43
CA GLU A 353 8.41 -17.34 -33.00
C GLU A 353 9.66 -17.83 -33.76
N ARG A 354 9.93 -17.31 -34.98
CA ARG A 354 11.18 -17.60 -35.70
C ARG A 354 12.45 -16.98 -35.08
N ASP A 355 12.32 -15.99 -34.20
CA ASP A 355 13.47 -15.30 -33.58
C ASP A 355 13.77 -15.81 -32.15
N LEU A 356 12.88 -16.58 -31.52
CA LEU A 356 12.99 -17.02 -30.11
C LEU A 356 13.43 -18.49 -29.93
N GLU A 357 13.20 -19.34 -30.92
CA GLU A 357 13.69 -20.75 -30.90
C GLU A 357 15.22 -20.86 -31.00
N ALA A 358 15.93 -19.74 -31.22
CA ALA A 358 17.40 -19.67 -31.22
C ALA A 358 18.02 -19.42 -29.82
N SER A 359 17.24 -19.31 -28.74
CA SER A 359 17.78 -18.95 -27.40
C SER A 359 17.33 -19.82 -26.22
N GLU A 360 16.46 -20.81 -26.39
CA GLU A 360 16.00 -21.70 -25.29
C GLU A 360 16.69 -23.07 -25.25
N VAL A 361 17.99 -23.10 -25.50
CA VAL A 361 18.83 -24.24 -25.07
C VAL A 361 19.84 -23.72 -24.05
N SER A 362 19.45 -23.61 -22.78
CA SER A 362 20.28 -23.93 -21.61
C SER A 362 19.59 -23.59 -20.26
N GLY A 363 19.38 -24.63 -19.43
CA GLY A 363 19.64 -24.55 -17.97
C GLY A 363 18.46 -24.37 -16.99
N GLY A 364 18.16 -25.41 -16.19
CA GLY A 364 17.72 -25.22 -14.78
C GLY A 364 16.39 -25.83 -14.29
N GLY A 365 15.93 -26.98 -14.79
CA GLY A 365 14.56 -27.49 -14.51
C GLY A 365 14.26 -28.09 -13.12
N ARG A 366 15.25 -28.46 -12.30
CA ARG A 366 15.00 -29.25 -11.07
C ARG A 366 14.96 -28.43 -9.76
N GLY A 367 15.74 -27.35 -9.65
CA GLY A 367 15.76 -26.48 -8.46
C GLY A 367 14.56 -25.53 -8.39
N ALA A 368 14.18 -24.94 -9.53
CA ALA A 368 13.06 -23.99 -9.61
C ALA A 368 11.70 -24.62 -9.26
N ALA A 369 11.51 -25.91 -9.55
CA ALA A 369 10.27 -26.63 -9.22
C ALA A 369 10.12 -26.89 -7.71
N SER A 370 11.23 -27.12 -7.00
CA SER A 370 11.23 -27.30 -5.55
C SER A 370 10.96 -25.98 -4.82
N ASP A 371 11.61 -24.90 -5.26
CA ASP A 371 11.42 -23.56 -4.71
C ASP A 371 9.97 -23.08 -4.89
N ALA A 372 9.39 -23.28 -6.08
CA ALA A 372 7.98 -22.96 -6.34
C ALA A 372 6.99 -23.72 -5.43
N LYS A 373 7.32 -24.95 -5.02
CA LYS A 373 6.48 -25.76 -4.13
C LYS A 373 6.61 -25.34 -2.67
N GLU A 374 7.77 -24.85 -2.24
CA GLU A 374 7.93 -24.25 -0.91
C GLU A 374 7.18 -22.93 -0.82
N LEU A 375 7.33 -22.06 -1.83
CA LEU A 375 6.67 -20.74 -1.84
C LEU A 375 5.15 -20.81 -1.94
N SER A 376 4.58 -21.86 -2.56
CA SER A 376 3.13 -22.00 -2.67
C SER A 376 2.44 -22.14 -1.30
N ARG A 377 3.14 -22.62 -0.27
CA ARG A 377 2.62 -22.71 1.11
C ARG A 377 2.39 -21.33 1.74
N PHE A 378 3.11 -20.31 1.30
CA PHE A 378 2.99 -18.92 1.78
C PHE A 378 1.93 -18.12 1.03
N VAL A 379 1.32 -18.68 -0.02
CA VAL A 379 0.19 -18.07 -0.70
C VAL A 379 -1.08 -18.40 0.09
N LEU A 380 -1.63 -17.41 0.79
CA LEU A 380 -2.86 -17.53 1.57
C LEU A 380 -4.08 -17.65 0.64
N LEU A 381 -4.50 -18.88 0.35
CA LEU A 381 -5.66 -19.18 -0.49
C LEU A 381 -6.92 -19.44 0.35
N LEU A 382 -8.08 -19.06 -0.20
CA LEU A 382 -9.38 -19.49 0.32
C LEU A 382 -9.74 -20.87 -0.26
N GLU A 383 -10.75 -21.51 0.33
CA GLU A 383 -11.23 -22.83 -0.11
C GLU A 383 -11.65 -22.81 -1.60
N GLY A 384 -11.15 -23.78 -2.38
CA GLY A 384 -11.44 -23.90 -3.81
C GLY A 384 -10.63 -22.98 -4.72
N GLU A 385 -9.45 -22.51 -4.28
CA GLU A 385 -8.59 -21.57 -5.03
C GLU A 385 -7.20 -22.12 -5.36
N ASP A 386 -6.99 -23.42 -5.21
CA ASP A 386 -5.67 -24.06 -5.34
C ASP A 386 -5.00 -23.76 -6.69
N GLN A 387 -5.79 -23.60 -7.75
CA GLN A 387 -5.32 -23.30 -9.09
C GLN A 387 -4.87 -21.84 -9.28
N LEU A 388 -5.21 -20.95 -8.36
CA LEU A 388 -4.78 -19.54 -8.36
C LEU A 388 -3.42 -19.33 -7.70
N ALA A 389 -2.84 -20.36 -7.06
CA ALA A 389 -1.54 -20.28 -6.39
C ALA A 389 -0.44 -19.76 -7.33
N ALA A 390 -0.29 -20.38 -8.50
CA ALA A 390 0.76 -20.04 -9.47
C ALA A 390 0.64 -18.61 -10.06
N PRO A 391 -0.54 -18.15 -10.54
CA PRO A 391 -0.68 -16.79 -11.05
C PRO A 391 -0.52 -15.72 -9.97
N ILE A 392 -1.00 -15.97 -8.73
CA ILE A 392 -0.81 -15.07 -7.60
C ILE A 392 0.67 -14.96 -7.24
N MET A 393 1.35 -16.11 -7.11
CA MET A 393 2.78 -16.16 -6.79
C MET A 393 3.63 -15.44 -7.84
N ARG A 394 3.33 -15.64 -9.13
CA ARG A 394 4.04 -14.94 -10.23
C ARG A 394 3.85 -13.43 -10.15
N SER A 395 2.65 -12.97 -9.83
CA SER A 395 2.32 -11.54 -9.75
C SER A 395 2.98 -10.89 -8.53
N GLY A 396 2.85 -11.51 -7.35
CA GLY A 396 3.51 -11.03 -6.12
C GLY A 396 5.03 -10.99 -6.26
N ARG A 397 5.65 -12.07 -6.75
CA ARG A 397 7.11 -12.13 -6.98
C ARG A 397 7.60 -11.03 -7.92
N TRP A 398 6.85 -10.75 -9.00
CA TRP A 398 7.19 -9.68 -9.94
C TRP A 398 7.23 -8.31 -9.24
N GLU A 399 6.24 -8.01 -8.40
CA GLU A 399 6.18 -6.73 -7.68
C GLU A 399 7.32 -6.58 -6.67
N THR A 400 7.58 -7.60 -5.86
CA THR A 400 8.70 -7.63 -4.90
C THR A 400 10.03 -7.44 -5.62
N GLN A 401 10.26 -8.20 -6.69
CA GLN A 401 11.52 -8.11 -7.44
C GLN A 401 11.68 -6.76 -8.14
N ASN A 402 10.59 -6.14 -8.59
CA ASN A 402 10.64 -4.80 -9.17
C ASN A 402 11.00 -3.73 -8.12
N SER A 403 10.42 -3.83 -6.91
CA SER A 403 10.77 -2.95 -5.77
C SER A 403 12.23 -3.13 -5.35
N PHE A 404 12.69 -4.37 -5.27
CA PHE A 404 14.09 -4.70 -5.01
C PHE A 404 15.04 -4.15 -6.07
N LYS A 405 14.70 -4.30 -7.37
CA LYS A 405 15.46 -3.70 -8.48
C LYS A 405 15.49 -2.18 -8.41
N LYS A 406 14.40 -1.54 -7.97
CA LYS A 406 14.33 -0.09 -7.76
C LYS A 406 15.25 0.34 -6.60
N GLY A 407 15.25 -0.42 -5.50
CA GLY A 407 16.17 -0.23 -4.37
C GLY A 407 17.64 -0.35 -4.81
N ARG A 408 17.97 -1.38 -5.60
CA ARG A 408 19.33 -1.56 -6.15
C ARG A 408 19.82 -0.41 -7.04
N LYS A 409 18.96 0.52 -7.47
CA LYS A 409 19.39 1.73 -8.20
C LYS A 409 19.70 2.91 -7.28
N ARG A 410 19.32 2.83 -6.00
CA ARG A 410 19.44 3.88 -4.98
C ARG A 410 20.47 3.52 -3.90
N ARG A 411 21.53 2.81 -4.30
CA ARG A 411 22.54 2.31 -3.35
C ARG A 411 23.35 3.47 -2.75
N PRO A 412 23.71 3.40 -1.47
CA PRO A 412 24.52 4.41 -0.80
C PRO A 412 26.00 4.15 -1.10
N MET A 413 26.49 4.64 -2.24
CA MET A 413 27.88 4.40 -2.68
C MET A 413 28.89 5.04 -1.71
N GLY A 414 28.63 6.26 -1.23
CA GLY A 414 29.52 6.95 -0.30
C GLY A 414 29.65 6.23 1.05
N LEU A 415 28.55 5.67 1.57
CA LEU A 415 28.56 4.87 2.79
C LEU A 415 29.36 3.57 2.59
N VAL A 416 29.11 2.85 1.49
CA VAL A 416 29.81 1.59 1.19
C VAL A 416 31.31 1.82 1.04
N ASP A 417 31.71 2.90 0.33
CA ASP A 417 33.12 3.26 0.16
C ASP A 417 33.76 3.59 1.52
N THR A 418 33.10 4.42 2.34
CA THR A 418 33.57 4.78 3.70
C THR A 418 33.77 3.56 4.58
N LEU A 419 32.81 2.63 4.61
CA LEU A 419 32.90 1.40 5.39
C LEU A 419 34.03 0.51 4.86
N ARG A 420 34.20 0.39 3.55
CA ARG A 420 35.26 -0.45 2.95
C ARG A 420 36.65 0.11 3.23
N GLU A 421 36.81 1.42 3.18
CA GLU A 421 38.09 2.11 3.37
C GLU A 421 38.53 2.15 4.84
N HIS A 422 37.59 2.32 5.78
CA HIS A 422 37.93 2.68 7.15
C HIS A 422 37.46 1.68 8.22
N SER A 423 36.57 0.72 7.93
CA SER A 423 36.11 -0.21 8.98
C SER A 423 37.16 -1.25 9.39
N SER A 424 37.31 -1.43 10.69
CA SER A 424 38.11 -2.49 11.29
C SER A 424 37.38 -3.83 11.27
N VAL A 425 38.12 -4.94 11.33
CA VAL A 425 37.53 -6.28 11.42
C VAL A 425 36.82 -6.44 12.77
N GLY A 426 35.55 -6.85 12.73
CA GLY A 426 34.72 -7.03 13.92
C GLY A 426 34.35 -5.74 14.66
N PHE A 427 34.48 -4.58 14.02
CA PHE A 427 34.13 -3.26 14.59
C PHE A 427 34.75 -3.01 15.97
N ARG A 428 36.05 -3.34 16.11
CA ARG A 428 36.75 -3.37 17.41
C ARG A 428 36.69 -2.02 18.12
N ARG A 429 36.70 -0.91 17.38
CA ARG A 429 36.70 0.44 17.95
C ARG A 429 35.40 0.79 18.65
N VAL A 430 34.28 0.13 18.36
CA VAL A 430 33.02 0.33 19.11
C VAL A 430 33.17 -0.09 20.57
N GLY A 431 33.98 -1.12 20.86
CA GLY A 431 34.29 -1.52 22.23
C GLY A 431 35.14 -0.51 22.99
N GLU A 432 36.16 0.02 22.31
CA GLU A 432 37.03 1.06 22.86
C GLU A 432 36.26 2.38 23.07
N PHE A 433 35.29 2.65 22.19
CA PHE A 433 34.40 3.80 22.27
C PHE A 433 33.30 3.60 23.33
N GLY A 434 32.80 2.39 23.57
CA GLY A 434 31.82 2.11 24.62
C GLY A 434 32.35 2.36 26.04
N ILE A 435 33.67 2.36 26.22
CA ILE A 435 34.35 2.75 27.48
C ILE A 435 34.32 4.29 27.68
N ILE A 436 34.09 5.07 26.63
CA ILE A 436 33.94 6.54 26.69
C ILE A 436 32.57 6.94 27.25
N SER A 437 31.57 6.05 27.17
CA SER A 437 30.21 6.23 27.68
C SER A 437 30.05 5.91 29.18
N SER A 438 31.02 5.32 29.86
CA SER A 438 30.80 4.71 31.20
C SER A 438 31.25 5.52 32.43
N ASP A 439 31.56 6.82 32.31
CA ASP A 439 32.03 7.60 33.47
C ASP A 439 30.85 8.22 34.26
N GLU A 440 30.70 7.78 35.51
CA GLU A 440 29.52 7.87 36.41
C GLU A 440 29.17 9.28 36.96
N ALA A 441 29.60 10.36 36.30
CA ALA A 441 29.69 11.65 37.00
C ALA A 441 28.37 12.46 37.12
N HIS A 442 27.33 12.23 36.31
CA HIS A 442 26.08 13.04 36.37
C HIS A 442 24.81 12.17 36.20
N GLN A 443 24.05 12.01 37.29
CA GLN A 443 22.81 11.22 37.38
C GLN A 443 21.57 11.87 36.75
N ASP A 444 21.66 13.07 36.16
CA ASP A 444 20.47 13.88 35.82
C ASP A 444 20.10 13.92 34.32
N LEU A 445 20.82 13.22 33.43
CA LEU A 445 20.43 13.10 32.03
C LEU A 445 20.31 11.62 31.66
N PRO A 446 19.17 11.17 31.10
CA PRO A 446 19.02 9.77 30.79
C PRO A 446 19.98 9.40 29.63
N GLU A 447 20.88 8.46 29.91
CA GLU A 447 21.81 7.86 28.95
C GLU A 447 21.03 6.99 27.94
N HIS A 448 20.27 7.63 27.05
CA HIS A 448 19.57 6.96 25.97
C HIS A 448 20.50 6.84 24.75
N ASN A 449 20.98 5.63 24.47
CA ASN A 449 21.98 5.36 23.43
C ASN A 449 21.36 5.38 22.02
N SER A 450 21.30 6.56 21.40
CA SER A 450 21.06 6.72 19.95
C SER A 450 22.34 6.44 19.17
N TRP A 451 22.27 5.66 18.09
CA TRP A 451 23.41 5.46 17.19
C TRP A 451 23.71 6.71 16.35
N ALA A 452 22.70 7.55 16.10
CA ALA A 452 22.86 8.77 15.30
C ALA A 452 23.74 9.81 16.01
N LEU A 453 23.53 10.04 17.30
CA LEU A 453 24.18 11.14 18.03
C LEU A 453 25.72 11.00 18.14
N PRO A 454 26.30 9.84 18.52
CA PRO A 454 27.75 9.63 18.49
C PRO A 454 28.34 9.76 17.10
N THR A 455 27.62 9.27 16.08
CA THR A 455 28.06 9.33 14.68
C THR A 455 28.19 10.78 14.21
N VAL A 456 27.16 11.60 14.45
CA VAL A 456 27.16 13.03 14.09
C VAL A 456 28.20 13.80 14.89
N ALA A 457 28.35 13.51 16.19
CA ALA A 457 29.33 14.19 17.03
C ALA A 457 30.78 13.90 16.59
N LEU A 458 31.10 12.65 16.24
CA LEU A 458 32.40 12.29 15.69
C LEU A 458 32.66 12.96 14.34
N ALA A 459 31.66 12.98 13.45
CA ALA A 459 31.76 13.67 12.15
C ALA A 459 31.97 15.20 12.31
N SER A 460 31.33 15.80 13.32
CA SER A 460 31.53 17.21 13.65
C SER A 460 32.97 17.49 14.11
N ILE A 461 33.58 16.58 14.88
CA ILE A 461 34.98 16.72 15.30
C ILE A 461 35.91 16.60 14.09
N VAL A 462 35.64 15.69 13.16
CA VAL A 462 36.41 15.56 11.91
C VAL A 462 36.43 16.88 11.13
N PHE A 463 35.30 17.58 11.06
CA PHE A 463 35.20 18.87 10.38
C PHE A 463 36.08 19.95 11.04
N LEU A 464 36.35 19.84 12.34
CA LEU A 464 37.14 20.81 13.11
C LEU A 464 38.66 20.55 13.08
N ILE A 465 39.15 19.49 12.40
CA ILE A 465 40.58 19.18 12.35
C ILE A 465 41.29 20.06 11.31
N PRO A 466 42.24 20.91 11.74
CA PRO A 466 43.00 21.73 10.80
C PRO A 466 44.00 20.89 10.00
N GLY A 467 44.21 21.25 8.73
CA GLY A 467 45.29 20.68 7.90
C GLY A 467 44.97 19.37 7.18
N VAL A 468 43.74 18.86 7.26
CA VAL A 468 43.30 17.67 6.50
C VAL A 468 42.83 18.06 5.10
N GLU A 469 43.07 17.20 4.11
CA GLU A 469 42.58 17.42 2.74
C GLU A 469 41.03 17.49 2.70
N CYS A 470 40.51 18.61 2.21
CA CYS A 470 39.06 18.88 2.14
C CYS A 470 38.29 17.79 1.36
N GLY A 471 38.92 17.16 0.36
CA GLY A 471 38.34 16.06 -0.41
C GLY A 471 38.02 14.83 0.46
N SER A 472 38.93 14.45 1.36
CA SER A 472 38.76 13.30 2.27
C SER A 472 37.67 13.56 3.31
N VAL A 473 37.63 14.77 3.88
CA VAL A 473 36.57 15.19 4.82
C VAL A 473 35.21 15.14 4.14
N ARG A 474 35.10 15.69 2.92
CA ARG A 474 33.83 15.69 2.16
C ARG A 474 33.37 14.28 1.78
N SER A 475 34.30 13.40 1.41
CA SER A 475 33.97 12.00 1.11
C SER A 475 33.40 11.29 2.34
N LEU A 476 34.04 11.47 3.51
CA LEU A 476 33.59 10.92 4.78
C LEU A 476 32.21 11.47 5.16
N LEU A 477 32.01 12.79 5.11
CA LEU A 477 30.72 13.42 5.44
C LEU A 477 29.60 12.95 4.51
N ARG A 478 29.88 12.76 3.22
CA ARG A 478 28.92 12.14 2.29
C ARG A 478 28.55 10.73 2.72
N GLY A 479 29.52 9.90 3.11
CA GLY A 479 29.28 8.55 3.62
C GLY A 479 28.48 8.53 4.92
N VAL A 480 28.78 9.44 5.85
CA VAL A 480 28.03 9.62 7.10
C VAL A 480 26.59 10.06 6.81
N GLY A 481 26.38 11.05 5.91
CA GLY A 481 25.04 11.52 5.54
C GLY A 481 24.18 10.42 4.93
N GLU A 482 24.74 9.59 4.05
CA GLU A 482 24.06 8.41 3.52
C GLU A 482 23.79 7.36 4.61
N GLY A 483 24.75 7.15 5.53
CA GLY A 483 24.64 6.26 6.68
C GLY A 483 23.53 6.64 7.66
N LEU A 484 23.39 7.93 7.96
CA LEU A 484 22.41 8.45 8.91
C LEU A 484 20.98 8.09 8.54
N LYS A 485 20.66 7.98 7.25
CA LYS A 485 19.34 7.49 6.79
C LYS A 485 19.02 6.10 7.38
N TYR A 486 19.99 5.20 7.39
CA TYR A 486 19.82 3.84 7.90
C TYR A 486 19.92 3.80 9.42
N VAL A 487 20.83 4.57 10.01
CA VAL A 487 20.97 4.70 11.47
C VAL A 487 19.68 5.17 12.10
N ARG A 488 19.04 6.21 11.54
CA ARG A 488 17.72 6.68 11.98
C ARG A 488 16.65 5.60 11.90
N LEU A 489 16.71 4.76 10.86
CA LEU A 489 15.77 3.66 10.70
C LEU A 489 15.99 2.57 11.76
N VAL A 490 17.25 2.28 12.10
CA VAL A 490 17.61 1.36 13.19
C VAL A 490 17.15 1.92 14.53
N ASP A 491 17.50 3.17 14.85
CA ASP A 491 17.07 3.84 16.08
C ASP A 491 15.54 3.82 16.22
N LYS A 492 14.79 4.15 15.16
CA LYS A 492 13.31 4.14 15.16
C LYS A 492 12.71 2.78 15.51
N HIS A 493 13.32 1.67 15.07
CA HIS A 493 12.78 0.33 15.28
C HIS A 493 13.25 -0.32 16.58
N LEU A 494 14.37 0.13 17.13
CA LEU A 494 14.92 -0.35 18.39
C LEU A 494 14.54 0.52 19.59
N ASP A 495 13.83 1.63 19.38
CA ASP A 495 13.41 2.55 20.44
C ASP A 495 12.26 1.98 21.30
N GLU A 496 12.59 1.40 22.45
CA GLU A 496 11.62 0.98 23.47
C GLU A 496 11.31 2.09 24.51
N HIS A 497 12.09 3.18 24.58
CA HIS A 497 12.11 4.10 25.73
C HIS A 497 12.08 5.61 25.43
N GLY A 498 11.87 6.03 24.17
CA GLY A 498 11.71 7.44 23.81
C GLY A 498 13.01 8.15 23.47
N LEU A 499 13.79 7.60 22.53
CA LEU A 499 15.00 8.19 21.91
C LEU A 499 14.76 9.48 21.12
N VAL A 500 13.54 10.04 21.18
CA VAL A 500 13.11 11.25 20.46
C VAL A 500 14.04 12.43 20.73
N ASN A 501 14.44 12.65 21.99
CA ASN A 501 15.28 13.80 22.35
C ASN A 501 16.73 13.68 21.81
N ALA A 502 17.29 12.48 21.76
CA ALA A 502 18.66 12.25 21.29
C ALA A 502 18.75 12.27 19.75
N SER A 503 17.73 11.72 19.08
CA SER A 503 17.61 11.77 17.61
C SER A 503 17.36 13.18 17.09
N GLU A 504 16.51 13.97 17.77
CA GLU A 504 16.30 15.39 17.43
C GLU A 504 17.59 16.21 17.63
N ALA A 505 18.33 15.97 18.71
CA ALA A 505 19.63 16.62 18.92
C ALA A 505 20.66 16.24 17.84
N ALA A 506 20.67 14.99 17.37
CA ALA A 506 21.52 14.55 16.27
C ALA A 506 21.13 15.22 14.95
N ASP A 507 19.83 15.41 14.69
CA ASP A 507 19.32 16.06 13.49
C ASP A 507 19.70 17.55 13.44
N ILE A 508 19.53 18.28 14.54
CA ILE A 508 19.94 19.69 14.65
C ILE A 508 21.46 19.83 14.45
N LEU A 509 22.24 18.91 15.00
CA LEU A 509 23.70 18.93 14.86
C LEU A 509 24.12 18.59 13.42
N TRP A 510 23.49 17.60 12.79
CA TRP A 510 23.80 17.21 11.42
C TRP A 510 23.42 18.29 10.41
N GLU A 511 22.27 18.95 10.59
CA GLU A 511 21.84 20.07 9.74
C GLU A 511 22.91 21.18 9.71
N LYS A 512 23.48 21.52 10.87
CA LYS A 512 24.59 22.48 10.96
C LYS A 512 25.82 21.98 10.20
N VAL A 513 26.25 20.74 10.43
CA VAL A 513 27.44 20.18 9.73
C VAL A 513 27.24 20.13 8.21
N ASP A 514 26.03 19.79 7.74
CA ASP A 514 25.71 19.72 6.30
C ASP A 514 25.70 21.12 5.65
N LEU A 515 25.12 22.12 6.33
CA LEU A 515 25.16 23.53 5.90
C LEU A 515 26.59 24.07 5.82
N PHE A 516 27.38 23.93 6.88
CA PHE A 516 28.75 24.45 6.94
C PHE A 516 29.76 23.62 6.14
N GLY A 517 29.44 22.36 5.83
CA GLY A 517 30.25 21.50 4.96
C GLY A 517 30.22 21.89 3.48
N VAL A 518 29.18 22.62 3.04
CA VAL A 518 29.00 23.10 1.66
C VAL A 518 29.71 24.44 1.43
N GLU A 519 29.74 25.31 2.44
CA GLU A 519 30.36 26.63 2.41
C GLU A 519 31.74 26.59 3.10
N ALA A 520 32.72 25.99 2.43
CA ALA A 520 34.10 25.90 2.93
C ALA A 520 34.74 27.30 3.06
N GLY A 521 34.59 27.93 4.22
CA GLY A 521 35.17 29.23 4.54
C GLY A 521 34.97 29.71 5.99
N GLU A 522 34.04 29.12 6.76
CA GLU A 522 33.66 29.64 8.08
C GLU A 522 33.76 28.58 9.21
N GLU A 523 34.97 28.08 9.48
CA GLU A 523 35.25 27.21 10.65
C GLU A 523 34.84 27.84 11.99
N GLY A 524 34.80 29.18 12.06
CA GLY A 524 34.49 29.96 13.26
C GLY A 524 33.00 30.06 13.63
N GLU A 525 32.07 29.81 12.70
CA GLU A 525 30.63 29.92 12.98
C GLU A 525 30.00 28.60 13.47
N LEU A 526 30.51 27.43 13.06
CA LEU A 526 30.04 26.13 13.55
C LEU A 526 30.15 26.04 15.09
N VAL A 527 31.27 26.50 15.65
CA VAL A 527 31.54 26.53 17.11
C VAL A 527 30.65 27.52 17.85
N ARG A 528 30.20 28.61 17.20
CA ARG A 528 29.27 29.59 17.80
C ARG A 528 27.82 29.15 17.74
N GLY A 529 27.44 28.41 16.68
CA GLY A 529 26.09 27.88 16.50
C GLY A 529 25.78 26.67 17.38
N ILE A 530 26.79 25.89 17.78
CA ILE A 530 26.66 24.78 18.73
C ILE A 530 26.95 25.33 20.13
N GLY A 531 25.96 26.01 20.74
CA GLY A 531 26.09 26.46 22.12
C GLY A 531 26.44 25.29 23.08
N PRO A 532 27.20 25.54 24.17
CA PRO A 532 27.58 24.50 25.13
C PRO A 532 26.40 23.95 25.94
N GLU A 533 25.24 24.61 25.88
CA GLU A 533 24.03 24.25 26.61
C GLU A 533 23.12 23.39 25.73
N GLY A 534 23.22 22.07 25.87
CA GLY A 534 22.40 21.08 25.17
C GLY A 534 23.04 19.70 25.06
N VAL A 535 22.23 18.68 24.73
CA VAL A 535 22.67 17.27 24.62
C VAL A 535 23.82 17.12 23.62
N SER A 536 23.78 17.82 22.48
CA SER A 536 24.83 17.81 21.45
C SER A 536 26.18 18.37 21.93
N GLY A 537 26.16 19.51 22.64
CA GLY A 537 27.34 20.16 23.19
C GLY A 537 28.04 19.30 24.25
N TYR A 538 27.26 18.62 25.08
CA TYR A 538 27.77 17.65 26.04
C TYR A 538 28.50 16.48 25.36
N TYR A 539 27.90 15.85 24.35
CA TYR A 539 28.52 14.74 23.61
C TYR A 539 29.83 15.16 22.93
N LEU A 540 29.87 16.34 22.29
CA LEU A 540 31.09 16.88 21.69
C LEU A 540 32.19 17.11 22.73
N GLN A 541 31.85 17.72 23.87
CA GLN A 541 32.82 17.97 24.94
C GLN A 541 33.35 16.66 25.52
N ARG A 542 32.50 15.65 25.67
CA ARG A 542 32.86 14.34 26.21
C ARG A 542 33.78 13.56 25.27
N ILE A 543 33.43 13.48 23.98
CA ILE A 543 34.29 12.83 22.98
C ILE A 543 35.63 13.56 22.89
N GLY A 544 35.63 14.90 22.89
CA GLY A 544 36.84 15.70 22.92
C GLY A 544 37.75 15.43 24.13
N ARG A 545 37.18 15.24 25.33
CA ARG A 545 37.94 14.84 26.53
C ARG A 545 38.58 13.47 26.36
N THR A 546 37.88 12.50 25.79
CA THR A 546 38.42 11.15 25.61
C THR A 546 39.50 11.05 24.57
N ILE A 547 39.40 11.80 23.48
CA ILE A 547 40.49 11.95 22.51
C ILE A 547 41.74 12.51 23.23
N ARG A 548 41.56 13.52 24.07
CA ARG A 548 42.65 14.17 24.81
C ARG A 548 43.28 13.28 25.90
N GLN A 549 42.51 12.39 26.52
CA GLN A 549 43.00 11.45 27.53
C GLN A 549 43.74 10.25 26.91
N ARG A 550 43.35 9.83 25.71
CA ARG A 550 43.95 8.67 25.03
C ARG A 550 45.34 8.97 24.47
N ASP A 551 45.52 10.12 23.80
CA ASP A 551 46.74 10.45 23.08
C ASP A 551 47.43 11.69 23.65
N GLY A 552 48.12 11.52 24.78
CA GLY A 552 48.89 12.58 25.41
C GLY A 552 49.76 13.38 24.42
N LYS A 553 49.33 14.61 24.13
CA LYS A 553 50.03 15.74 23.50
C LYS A 553 50.65 15.61 22.10
N ASP A 554 50.87 14.42 21.52
CA ASP A 554 51.59 14.29 20.24
C ASP A 554 50.80 13.52 19.16
N LEU A 555 49.62 14.02 18.76
CA LEU A 555 48.89 13.46 17.62
C LEU A 555 48.95 14.42 16.42
N GLU A 556 49.65 14.00 15.37
CA GLU A 556 49.60 14.66 14.06
C GLU A 556 48.15 14.71 13.57
N PRO A 557 47.68 15.83 12.98
CA PRO A 557 46.28 15.99 12.53
C PRO A 557 45.79 14.85 11.62
N GLU A 558 46.67 14.32 10.78
CA GLU A 558 46.39 13.17 9.90
C GLU A 558 46.14 11.86 10.67
N GLY A 559 46.85 11.65 11.78
CA GLY A 559 46.67 10.51 12.67
C GLY A 559 45.33 10.56 13.41
N LEU A 560 44.96 11.74 13.90
CA LEU A 560 43.66 11.98 14.53
C LEU A 560 42.52 11.77 13.53
N PHE A 561 42.65 12.30 12.32
CA PHE A 561 41.67 12.14 11.26
C PHE A 561 41.46 10.66 10.92
N ARG A 562 42.54 9.91 10.69
CA ARG A 562 42.47 8.46 10.42
C ARG A 562 41.76 7.71 11.56
N TRP A 563 42.09 8.03 12.80
CA TRP A 563 41.44 7.43 13.96
C TRP A 563 39.94 7.73 14.00
N LEU A 564 39.53 8.97 13.74
CA LEU A 564 38.09 9.30 13.70
C LEU A 564 37.37 8.60 12.56
N CYS A 565 37.96 8.54 11.35
CA CYS A 565 37.36 7.82 10.22
C CYS A 565 37.09 6.36 10.55
N GLU A 566 38.07 5.66 11.14
CA GLU A 566 37.90 4.26 11.52
C GLU A 566 36.86 4.10 12.64
N THR A 567 36.82 5.01 13.62
CA THR A 567 35.82 4.97 14.69
C THR A 567 34.40 5.22 14.16
N ILE A 568 34.22 6.18 13.26
CA ILE A 568 32.93 6.47 12.60
C ILE A 568 32.47 5.27 11.78
N ALA A 569 33.37 4.69 10.96
CA ALA A 569 33.06 3.53 10.14
C ALA A 569 32.68 2.30 11.00
N ASP A 570 33.35 2.11 12.13
CA ASP A 570 33.03 1.03 13.07
C ASP A 570 31.69 1.23 13.77
N VAL A 571 31.36 2.45 14.22
CA VAL A 571 30.07 2.79 14.83
C VAL A 571 28.93 2.59 13.82
N LEU A 572 29.10 3.12 12.60
CA LEU A 572 28.14 2.91 11.50
C LEU A 572 28.00 1.43 11.18
N GLY A 573 29.11 0.71 11.02
CA GLY A 573 29.11 -0.72 10.71
C GLY A 573 28.37 -1.54 11.76
N ALA A 574 28.66 -1.33 13.05
CA ALA A 574 27.98 -2.01 14.15
C ALA A 574 26.49 -1.69 14.19
N CYS A 575 26.09 -0.42 14.05
CA CYS A 575 24.68 -0.04 13.96
C CYS A 575 23.96 -0.81 12.84
N LEU A 576 24.57 -0.85 11.65
CA LEU A 576 23.99 -1.44 10.46
C LEU A 576 23.90 -2.97 10.51
N THR A 577 24.55 -3.64 11.45
CA THR A 577 24.33 -5.08 11.70
C THR A 577 22.91 -5.37 12.17
N ASN A 578 22.18 -4.37 12.68
CA ASN A 578 20.76 -4.47 13.01
C ASN A 578 19.82 -4.29 11.82
N LEU A 579 20.33 -3.85 10.66
CA LEU A 579 19.51 -3.57 9.48
C LEU A 579 18.69 -4.77 8.98
N PRO A 580 19.18 -6.02 9.02
CA PRO A 580 18.36 -7.19 8.70
C PRO A 580 17.13 -7.36 9.60
N ARG A 581 17.28 -7.08 10.91
CA ARG A 581 16.16 -7.11 11.87
C ARG A 581 15.15 -6.02 11.52
N VAL A 582 15.61 -4.82 11.16
CA VAL A 582 14.76 -3.72 10.70
C VAL A 582 13.97 -4.11 9.45
N VAL A 583 14.63 -4.69 8.43
CA VAL A 583 13.98 -5.18 7.20
C VAL A 583 12.89 -6.21 7.52
N LEU A 584 13.17 -7.10 8.49
CA LEU A 584 12.19 -8.09 8.95
C LEU A 584 11.02 -7.44 9.69
N MET A 585 11.27 -6.48 10.59
CA MET A 585 10.22 -5.76 11.32
C MET A 585 9.31 -4.98 10.36
N GLU A 586 9.86 -4.37 9.30
CA GLU A 586 9.09 -3.74 8.22
C GLU A 586 8.22 -4.73 7.42
N CYS A 587 8.61 -6.00 7.34
CA CYS A 587 7.75 -7.05 6.77
C CYS A 587 6.63 -7.48 7.71
N ILE A 588 6.86 -7.37 9.02
CA ILE A 588 5.99 -7.87 10.08
C ILE A 588 5.06 -6.73 10.55
N CYS A 589 4.12 -6.33 9.70
CA CYS A 589 3.07 -5.39 10.10
C CYS A 589 1.83 -6.14 10.65
N SER A 590 1.27 -5.63 11.75
CA SER A 590 0.04 -6.19 12.34
C SER A 590 -1.20 -5.83 11.50
N GLY A 591 -1.26 -4.60 11.00
CA GLY A 591 -2.38 -4.08 10.20
C GLY A 591 -2.40 -4.59 8.76
N GLU A 592 -3.49 -5.24 8.35
CA GLU A 592 -3.68 -5.74 6.98
C GLU A 592 -3.49 -4.65 5.92
N GLU A 593 -3.94 -3.42 6.19
CA GLU A 593 -3.84 -2.27 5.28
C GLU A 593 -2.38 -1.83 5.04
N GLU A 594 -1.49 -2.09 6.01
CA GLU A 594 -0.09 -1.65 5.98
C GLU A 594 0.86 -2.75 5.49
N ARG A 595 0.47 -4.04 5.60
CA ARG A 595 1.33 -5.19 5.24
C ARG A 595 1.91 -5.12 3.83
N GLU A 596 1.11 -4.75 2.84
CA GLU A 596 1.60 -4.69 1.45
C GLU A 596 2.60 -3.54 1.25
N GLU A 597 2.37 -2.41 1.91
CA GLU A 597 3.26 -1.25 1.83
C GLU A 597 4.56 -1.50 2.62
N GLY A 598 4.47 -2.04 3.83
CA GLY A 598 5.63 -2.40 4.66
C GLY A 598 6.54 -3.40 3.95
N VAL A 599 5.99 -4.46 3.36
CA VAL A 599 6.81 -5.41 2.59
C VAL A 599 7.39 -4.78 1.32
N ARG A 600 6.67 -3.86 0.66
CA ARG A 600 7.20 -3.12 -0.50
C ARG A 600 8.38 -2.23 -0.09
N GLU A 601 8.31 -1.61 1.09
CA GLU A 601 9.38 -0.80 1.67
C GLU A 601 10.56 -1.66 2.12
N ALA A 602 10.31 -2.79 2.78
CA ALA A 602 11.33 -3.76 3.13
C ALA A 602 12.09 -4.29 1.89
N ALA A 603 11.38 -4.63 0.80
CA ALA A 603 12.00 -5.07 -0.45
C ALA A 603 12.84 -3.95 -1.09
N LEU A 604 12.39 -2.70 -1.00
CA LEU A 604 13.14 -1.54 -1.49
C LEU A 604 14.39 -1.30 -0.64
N LEU A 605 14.26 -1.31 0.68
CA LEU A 605 15.34 -1.15 1.65
C LEU A 605 16.40 -2.25 1.47
N LEU A 606 15.98 -3.50 1.37
CA LEU A 606 16.85 -4.64 1.11
C LEU A 606 17.61 -4.49 -0.22
N GLY A 607 16.93 -3.95 -1.25
CA GLY A 607 17.58 -3.65 -2.52
C GLY A 607 18.62 -2.52 -2.42
N GLU A 608 18.34 -1.48 -1.62
CA GLU A 608 19.25 -0.36 -1.35
C GLU A 608 20.48 -0.82 -0.57
N SER A 609 20.30 -1.65 0.46
CA SER A 609 21.35 -2.07 1.39
C SER A 609 22.04 -3.39 1.03
N ARG A 610 21.65 -4.07 -0.07
CA ARG A 610 22.15 -5.41 -0.42
C ARG A 610 23.68 -5.56 -0.37
N GLU A 611 24.40 -4.63 -1.00
CA GLU A 611 25.87 -4.69 -1.05
C GLU A 611 26.51 -4.38 0.29
N LEU A 612 25.89 -3.48 1.05
CA LEU A 612 26.27 -3.18 2.41
C LEU A 612 26.10 -4.39 3.32
N LEU A 613 24.97 -5.09 3.23
CA LEU A 613 24.73 -6.30 4.02
C LEU A 613 25.71 -7.43 3.67
N ARG A 614 26.04 -7.61 2.39
CA ARG A 614 27.07 -8.59 1.97
C ARG A 614 28.45 -8.25 2.52
N PHE A 615 28.80 -6.97 2.49
CA PHE A 615 30.05 -6.49 3.08
C PHE A 615 30.09 -6.73 4.59
N LEU A 616 28.98 -6.44 5.29
CA LEU A 616 28.87 -6.69 6.72
C LEU A 616 28.99 -8.19 7.03
N GLU A 617 28.36 -9.05 6.24
CA GLU A 617 28.46 -10.52 6.35
C GLU A 617 29.93 -10.98 6.23
N GLU A 618 30.66 -10.50 5.21
CA GLU A 618 32.08 -10.84 4.99
C GLU A 618 33.00 -10.33 6.10
N LYS A 619 32.84 -9.08 6.55
CA LYS A 619 33.68 -8.46 7.60
C LYS A 619 33.55 -9.12 8.97
N VAL A 620 32.52 -9.92 9.12
CA VAL A 620 32.07 -10.51 10.37
C VAL A 620 32.40 -12.01 10.44
N GLU A 621 32.49 -12.71 9.31
CA GLU A 621 32.81 -14.15 9.23
C GLU A 621 34.30 -14.49 9.40
N VAL A 622 35.18 -13.48 9.56
CA VAL A 622 36.64 -13.66 9.69
C VAL A 622 37.00 -14.20 11.08
N ASP A 623 36.74 -15.49 11.32
CA ASP A 623 37.42 -16.42 12.27
C ASP A 623 36.74 -17.81 12.33
N GLY A 624 35.92 -18.20 11.34
CA GLY A 624 35.25 -19.51 11.31
C GLY A 624 34.07 -19.64 12.29
N HIS A 625 33.76 -18.58 13.03
CA HIS A 625 32.56 -18.47 13.86
C HIS A 625 31.49 -17.66 13.12
N ARG A 626 30.35 -18.31 12.85
CA ARG A 626 29.19 -17.71 12.19
C ARG A 626 28.55 -16.64 13.07
N TYR A 627 28.11 -15.54 12.47
CA TYR A 627 27.63 -14.38 13.20
C TYR A 627 26.36 -14.64 14.02
N PRO A 628 26.22 -13.98 15.18
CA PRO A 628 27.28 -13.47 16.05
C PRO A 628 27.72 -14.52 17.06
N HIS A 629 29.02 -14.57 17.37
CA HIS A 629 29.46 -15.12 18.66
C HIS A 629 28.70 -14.36 19.75
N ARG A 630 28.10 -15.10 20.69
CA ARG A 630 27.17 -14.60 21.73
C ARG A 630 27.61 -13.28 22.37
N ASP A 631 28.92 -13.09 22.56
CA ASP A 631 29.53 -11.89 23.15
C ASP A 631 29.47 -10.61 22.30
N VAL A 632 29.51 -10.67 20.96
CA VAL A 632 29.48 -9.47 20.12
C VAL A 632 28.06 -8.92 20.00
N ARG A 633 27.07 -9.80 19.83
CA ARG A 633 25.65 -9.39 19.88
C ARG A 633 25.24 -8.99 21.27
N HIS A 634 25.69 -9.68 22.32
CA HIS A 634 25.52 -9.18 23.68
C HIS A 634 26.16 -7.81 23.88
N ARG A 635 27.29 -7.47 23.25
CA ARG A 635 27.91 -6.14 23.35
C ARG A 635 27.21 -5.05 22.54
N ILE A 636 26.69 -5.37 21.36
CA ILE A 636 25.91 -4.43 20.53
C ILE A 636 24.52 -4.22 21.14
N ASP A 637 23.88 -5.30 21.59
CA ASP A 637 22.60 -5.26 22.30
C ASP A 637 22.76 -4.60 23.67
N ALA A 638 23.80 -4.92 24.46
CA ALA A 638 24.08 -4.23 25.74
C ALA A 638 24.48 -2.75 25.57
N TRP A 639 24.98 -2.34 24.40
CA TRP A 639 25.15 -0.93 24.07
C TRP A 639 23.79 -0.26 23.86
N ALA A 640 22.80 -0.97 23.30
CA ALA A 640 21.43 -0.46 23.20
C ALA A 640 20.62 -0.59 24.51
N SER A 641 20.92 -1.56 25.37
CA SER A 641 20.04 -1.99 26.47
C SER A 641 20.70 -1.95 27.87
N ARG A 642 21.47 -0.92 28.23
CA ARG A 642 22.00 -0.85 29.61
C ARG A 642 20.86 -0.77 30.62
N PRO A 643 20.76 -1.73 31.56
CA PRO A 643 19.80 -1.67 32.66
C PRO A 643 20.26 -0.64 33.69
N GLU A 644 19.29 -0.04 34.39
CA GLU A 644 19.52 0.74 35.60
C GLU A 644 20.51 0.02 36.53
N PRO A 645 21.40 0.74 37.25
CA PRO A 645 22.19 0.11 38.29
C PRO A 645 21.22 -0.46 39.35
N ASP A 646 21.36 -1.77 39.62
CA ASP A 646 20.66 -2.45 40.70
C ASP A 646 20.81 -1.65 41.99
N ASN A 647 19.71 -1.04 42.44
CA ASN A 647 19.58 -0.53 43.80
C ASN A 647 19.42 -1.72 44.76
N HIS A 648 20.49 -2.50 44.86
CA HIS A 648 20.74 -3.38 45.98
C HIS A 648 22.05 -2.93 46.61
N HIS A 649 21.97 -1.98 47.55
CA HIS A 649 22.69 -2.04 48.83
C HIS A 649 22.23 -0.92 49.78
N ILE A 650 21.64 -1.38 50.90
CA ILE A 650 21.33 -0.73 52.20
C ILE A 650 20.02 0.04 52.30
#